data_AF-A0A533YI37-F1
#
_entry.id   AF-A0A533YI37-F1
#
_cell.length_a   1.000
_cell.length_b   1.000
_cell.length_c   1.000
_cell.angle_alpha   90.00
_cell.angle_beta   90.00
_cell.angle_gamma   90.00
#
_symmetry.space_group_name_H-M   'P 1'
#
loop_
_entity.id
_entity.type
_entity.pdbx_description
1 polymer ?
#
loop_
_entity_poly.entity_id
_entity_poly.type
_entity_poly.pdbx_seq_one_letter_code
_entity_poly.pdbx_strand_id
1 'polypeptide(L)'
;MRRHIPNSFRKTLLLLSICTAQFAYGGNKSWTGSISTDWAVAGNWNPAGIPADTDDVTIPSSAVNQPVLTADAHSAALTVQTGAHLSIGSFTLVTNGNIDASNIAGTTGSVQVKGTGITIKGKFPNMAITGTANLSDTVHVTGNLITDALFGSANLILNGTSIIVSGDFSTQNNGKLTMLNPSDRLSVGGNATFAGAPLTGLDTAGVISVKGNFSQFYTGSNWDDFAASGTLKVILNGTSPQTVHFDAAGQSGQSSYFKDLQITNPTRVTFSTNAQVNGNLTVSGADSVDGAGTLTVAGNITSVANSHVSLAGLRLGGSMAVSGSFTPGTTEFFGTNQVVEPGLNYQNMLITGTALLSDTTHVTGNLSITYIPNSTNGNLTLNGHAMLVAANFATQDGHGMLTMLNQADLLSIGGNATFAGAQLTGLDTAGVISVKGNFGQYYVGSNWGSFQSAGSHKVVLNGSSPQNVHFDSPSNGSIYSYFNNLEISNPTSVAFDNTTFINGNLTVSGPDSLKGNITLTIVGTLTTSPASSITLNTIELDSSMSVSGSFTPATTIFNGNNQIIQAGLGYRDVLVNGHALFGGATTVSGNLTAGGSTRGVIDLNGQSVTVNTDHEEPNGRAPCVGQRELRRKPHRHAPDGRNDLCGRDFQDRKELYGNGHTPGGL
;
A
#
# COMPACT_ATOMS: atom_id res chain seq x y z
N MET A 1 -18.49 -40.06 -88.14
CA MET A 1 -17.02 -40.17 -88.29
C MET A 1 -16.46 -38.78 -88.53
N ARG A 2 -15.32 -38.44 -87.90
CA ARG A 2 -14.70 -37.09 -87.77
C ARG A 2 -15.14 -36.28 -86.53
N ARG A 3 -14.60 -36.68 -85.37
CA ARG A 3 -14.14 -35.74 -84.33
C ARG A 3 -12.87 -35.08 -84.86
N HIS A 4 -12.76 -33.75 -84.86
CA HIS A 4 -11.44 -33.09 -84.79
C HIS A 4 -11.52 -31.64 -84.29
N ILE A 5 -10.96 -31.50 -83.08
CA ILE A 5 -10.19 -30.39 -82.50
C ILE A 5 -10.92 -29.04 -82.26
N PRO A 6 -11.15 -28.66 -80.98
CA PRO A 6 -11.77 -27.39 -80.60
C PRO A 6 -10.86 -26.17 -80.82
N ASN A 7 -11.48 -24.99 -80.85
CA ASN A 7 -10.85 -23.65 -80.93
C ASN A 7 -9.82 -23.32 -79.83
N SER A 8 -9.50 -24.25 -78.93
CA SER A 8 -8.51 -24.12 -77.85
C SER A 8 -7.05 -24.23 -78.31
N PHE A 9 -6.78 -24.47 -79.60
CA PHE A 9 -5.41 -24.55 -80.13
C PHE A 9 -4.95 -23.31 -80.92
N ARG A 10 -5.85 -22.34 -81.20
CA ARG A 10 -5.49 -21.10 -81.93
C ARG A 10 -5.12 -19.92 -81.03
N LYS A 11 -5.33 -20.00 -79.70
CA LYS A 11 -4.87 -18.99 -78.72
C LYS A 11 -3.54 -19.34 -78.04
N THR A 12 -3.00 -20.54 -78.28
CA THR A 12 -1.76 -21.01 -77.66
C THR A 12 -0.52 -20.78 -78.55
N LEU A 13 -0.68 -20.19 -79.74
CA LEU A 13 0.40 -19.95 -80.70
C LEU A 13 0.55 -18.45 -81.09
N LEU A 14 0.16 -17.55 -80.17
CA LEU A 14 0.46 -16.11 -80.24
C LEU A 14 0.86 -15.59 -78.83
N LEU A 15 1.70 -16.36 -78.15
CA LEU A 15 2.32 -16.03 -76.85
C LEU A 15 3.79 -16.50 -76.81
N LEU A 16 4.42 -16.57 -77.98
CA LEU A 16 5.82 -16.94 -78.14
C LEU A 16 6.57 -15.87 -78.96
N SER A 17 6.55 -14.62 -78.49
CA SER A 17 7.53 -13.61 -78.88
C SER A 17 7.56 -12.47 -77.86
N ILE A 18 8.65 -12.45 -77.08
CA ILE A 18 9.26 -11.27 -76.45
C ILE A 18 8.42 -10.57 -75.37
N CYS A 19 8.47 -11.15 -74.16
CA CYS A 19 8.98 -10.41 -73.00
C CYS A 19 9.44 -11.46 -71.98
N THR A 20 10.59 -12.08 -72.22
CA THR A 20 11.39 -12.55 -71.10
C THR A 20 11.84 -11.29 -70.38
N ALA A 21 11.04 -10.81 -69.44
CA ALA A 21 11.61 -10.16 -68.28
C ALA A 21 12.48 -11.25 -67.64
N GLN A 22 13.75 -11.25 -68.04
CA GLN A 22 14.79 -11.95 -67.32
C GLN A 22 14.63 -11.43 -65.90
N PHE A 23 14.07 -12.24 -65.00
CA PHE A 23 14.34 -12.04 -63.59
C PHE A 23 15.86 -12.13 -63.52
N ALA A 24 16.52 -10.97 -63.55
CA ALA A 24 17.92 -10.88 -63.25
C ALA A 24 18.03 -11.38 -61.81
N TYR A 25 18.40 -12.65 -61.68
CA TYR A 25 18.98 -13.14 -60.44
C TYR A 25 20.11 -12.15 -60.15
N GLY A 26 20.00 -11.39 -59.06
CA GLY A 26 21.09 -10.49 -58.69
C GLY A 26 22.38 -11.29 -58.53
N GLY A 27 23.47 -10.72 -59.03
CA GLY A 27 24.72 -11.44 -59.15
C GLY A 27 25.49 -11.42 -57.83
N ASN A 28 26.30 -12.45 -57.58
CA ASN A 28 27.32 -12.37 -56.54
C ASN A 28 28.39 -11.36 -56.99
N LYS A 29 28.49 -10.23 -56.29
CA LYS A 29 29.49 -9.17 -56.49
C LYS A 29 30.61 -9.31 -55.47
N SER A 30 31.78 -9.73 -55.90
CA SER A 30 32.97 -9.76 -55.05
C SER A 30 33.79 -8.49 -55.23
N TRP A 31 34.15 -7.84 -54.13
CA TRP A 31 35.11 -6.74 -54.13
C TRP A 31 36.51 -7.26 -54.46
N THR A 32 37.17 -6.64 -55.44
CA THR A 32 38.57 -6.93 -55.81
C THR A 32 39.52 -5.84 -55.32
N GLY A 33 39.03 -4.59 -55.20
CA GLY A 33 39.83 -3.44 -54.82
C GLY A 33 41.02 -3.17 -55.76
N SER A 34 40.96 -3.62 -57.00
CA SER A 34 42.11 -3.58 -57.93
C SER A 34 42.40 -2.19 -58.49
N ILE A 35 41.45 -1.25 -58.43
CA ILE A 35 41.60 0.12 -58.95
C ILE A 35 41.78 1.12 -57.80
N SER A 36 40.91 1.07 -56.78
CA SER A 36 40.90 2.03 -55.68
C SER A 36 40.11 1.49 -54.48
N THR A 37 39.96 2.31 -53.44
CA THR A 37 39.07 2.03 -52.29
C THR A 37 37.61 2.43 -52.55
N ASP A 38 37.30 3.16 -53.62
CA ASP A 38 35.98 3.77 -53.82
C ASP A 38 34.93 2.73 -54.27
N TRP A 39 33.92 2.50 -53.42
CA TRP A 39 32.81 1.56 -53.66
C TRP A 39 32.11 1.80 -55.00
N ALA A 40 32.00 3.06 -55.42
CA ALA A 40 31.29 3.47 -56.62
C ALA A 40 32.07 3.21 -57.93
N VAL A 41 33.33 2.76 -57.85
CA VAL A 41 34.10 2.42 -59.05
C VAL A 41 33.78 0.99 -59.49
N ALA A 42 33.04 0.86 -60.58
CA ALA A 42 32.57 -0.42 -61.13
C ALA A 42 33.68 -1.47 -61.35
N GLY A 43 34.91 -1.05 -61.68
CA GLY A 43 36.03 -1.95 -61.90
C GLY A 43 36.69 -2.50 -60.62
N ASN A 44 36.27 -2.07 -59.44
CA ASN A 44 36.63 -2.69 -58.16
C ASN A 44 35.76 -3.92 -57.83
N TRP A 45 34.80 -4.28 -58.68
CA TRP A 45 33.87 -5.38 -58.48
C TRP A 45 34.06 -6.48 -59.52
N ASN A 46 33.82 -7.73 -59.13
CA ASN A 46 33.75 -8.88 -60.04
C ASN A 46 32.43 -9.64 -59.84
N PRO A 47 31.58 -9.77 -60.89
CA PRO A 47 31.70 -9.14 -62.20
C PRO A 47 31.61 -7.61 -62.11
N ALA A 48 32.24 -6.88 -63.04
CA ALA A 48 32.30 -5.43 -63.02
C ALA A 48 30.91 -4.77 -62.95
N GLY A 49 30.79 -3.71 -62.18
CA GLY A 49 29.54 -2.97 -61.93
C GLY A 49 29.25 -2.80 -60.45
N ILE A 50 28.77 -1.61 -60.07
CA ILE A 50 28.43 -1.25 -58.69
C ILE A 50 27.28 -2.13 -58.19
N PRO A 51 27.35 -2.71 -56.98
CA PRO A 51 26.26 -3.48 -56.41
C PRO A 51 24.96 -2.69 -56.29
N ALA A 52 23.85 -3.33 -56.66
CA ALA A 52 22.50 -2.85 -56.44
C ALA A 52 21.81 -3.63 -55.29
N ASP A 53 20.54 -3.29 -55.03
CA ASP A 53 19.69 -3.90 -54.00
C ASP A 53 19.36 -5.39 -54.21
N THR A 54 19.73 -5.92 -55.38
CA THR A 54 19.57 -7.33 -55.77
C THR A 54 20.88 -8.12 -55.70
N ASP A 55 22.04 -7.46 -55.61
CA ASP A 55 23.34 -8.13 -55.68
C ASP A 55 23.86 -8.58 -54.30
N ASP A 56 24.32 -9.82 -54.20
CA ASP A 56 24.99 -10.33 -53.00
C ASP A 56 26.45 -9.88 -52.97
N VAL A 57 26.81 -9.09 -51.97
CA VAL A 57 28.14 -8.48 -51.85
C VAL A 57 29.06 -9.34 -50.99
N THR A 58 30.26 -9.62 -51.49
CA THR A 58 31.35 -10.23 -50.70
C THR A 58 32.59 -9.34 -50.72
N ILE A 59 33.11 -9.01 -49.54
CA ILE A 59 34.34 -8.23 -49.35
C ILE A 59 35.40 -9.15 -48.74
N PRO A 60 36.38 -9.60 -49.53
CA PRO A 60 37.42 -10.49 -49.03
C PRO A 60 38.54 -9.72 -48.31
N SER A 61 39.14 -10.36 -47.32
CA SER A 61 40.28 -9.79 -46.58
C SER A 61 41.55 -9.71 -47.43
N SER A 62 41.61 -10.46 -48.53
CA SER A 62 42.73 -10.44 -49.49
C SER A 62 42.74 -9.22 -50.41
N ALA A 63 41.67 -8.43 -50.48
CA ALA A 63 41.64 -7.23 -51.32
C ALA A 63 42.59 -6.16 -50.75
N VAL A 64 43.50 -5.64 -51.59
CA VAL A 64 44.53 -4.68 -51.18
C VAL A 64 43.92 -3.35 -50.76
N ASN A 65 43.02 -2.80 -51.59
CA ASN A 65 42.29 -1.58 -51.28
C ASN A 65 40.92 -1.95 -50.71
N GLN A 66 40.75 -1.86 -49.39
CA GLN A 66 39.47 -2.15 -48.74
C GLN A 66 38.42 -1.04 -49.03
N PRO A 67 37.13 -1.38 -49.18
CA PRO A 67 36.12 -0.46 -49.69
C PRO A 67 35.75 0.68 -48.74
N VAL A 68 35.48 1.84 -49.33
CA VAL A 68 35.02 3.08 -48.70
C VAL A 68 33.82 3.61 -49.48
N LEU A 69 32.72 3.91 -48.79
CA LEU A 69 31.56 4.57 -49.40
C LEU A 69 31.83 6.06 -49.60
N THR A 70 31.44 6.56 -50.76
CA THR A 70 31.43 7.98 -51.14
C THR A 70 30.01 8.53 -51.35
N ALA A 71 29.00 7.66 -51.27
CA ALA A 71 27.57 7.92 -51.32
C ALA A 71 26.81 6.75 -50.66
N ASP A 72 25.50 6.87 -50.49
CA ASP A 72 24.65 5.77 -50.03
C ASP A 72 24.75 4.56 -50.98
N ALA A 73 24.70 3.36 -50.42
CA ALA A 73 24.90 2.11 -51.14
C ALA A 73 23.87 1.05 -50.76
N HIS A 74 23.72 0.05 -51.63
CA HIS A 74 22.74 -1.02 -51.50
C HIS A 74 23.37 -2.41 -51.72
N SER A 75 22.77 -3.43 -51.12
CA SER A 75 23.06 -4.84 -51.38
C SER A 75 21.84 -5.71 -51.12
N ALA A 76 21.78 -6.88 -51.78
CA ALA A 76 20.87 -7.95 -51.38
C ALA A 76 21.37 -8.57 -50.08
N ALA A 77 22.44 -9.38 -50.08
CA ALA A 77 23.15 -9.80 -48.89
C ALA A 77 24.55 -9.16 -48.79
N LEU A 78 25.14 -9.17 -47.60
CA LEU A 78 26.48 -8.63 -47.36
C LEU A 78 27.34 -9.59 -46.55
N THR A 79 28.49 -9.96 -47.10
CA THR A 79 29.56 -10.68 -46.41
C THR A 79 30.82 -9.82 -46.36
N VAL A 80 31.30 -9.47 -45.18
CA VAL A 80 32.62 -8.87 -44.95
C VAL A 80 33.46 -9.91 -44.21
N GLN A 81 34.37 -10.56 -44.94
CA GLN A 81 35.13 -11.69 -44.41
C GLN A 81 36.01 -11.28 -43.24
N THR A 82 36.29 -12.22 -42.33
CA THR A 82 37.22 -11.99 -41.22
C THR A 82 38.54 -11.39 -41.70
N GLY A 83 38.90 -10.23 -41.14
CA GLY A 83 40.08 -9.45 -41.51
C GLY A 83 39.85 -8.41 -42.61
N ALA A 84 38.69 -8.40 -43.28
CA ALA A 84 38.28 -7.36 -44.21
C ALA A 84 37.66 -6.16 -43.47
N HIS A 85 37.58 -5.03 -44.16
CA HIS A 85 37.09 -3.77 -43.60
C HIS A 85 36.19 -3.04 -44.61
N LEU A 86 35.00 -2.61 -44.19
CA LEU A 86 34.17 -1.69 -44.96
C LEU A 86 34.01 -0.37 -44.21
N SER A 87 34.42 0.74 -44.82
CA SER A 87 34.18 2.08 -44.27
C SER A 87 32.96 2.71 -44.92
N ILE A 88 31.92 3.02 -44.15
CA ILE A 88 30.72 3.71 -44.64
C ILE A 88 30.71 5.21 -44.34
N GLY A 89 31.67 5.73 -43.56
CA GLY A 89 31.75 7.16 -43.23
C GLY A 89 30.46 7.71 -42.62
N SER A 90 29.85 8.69 -43.28
CA SER A 90 28.55 9.29 -42.93
C SER A 90 27.37 8.75 -43.76
N PHE A 91 27.59 7.77 -44.62
CA PHE A 91 26.61 7.27 -45.58
C PHE A 91 25.79 6.10 -45.05
N THR A 92 24.67 5.83 -45.73
CA THR A 92 23.78 4.71 -45.44
C THR A 92 24.11 3.52 -46.32
N LEU A 93 24.23 2.34 -45.72
CA LEU A 93 24.28 1.06 -46.44
C LEU A 93 22.99 0.29 -46.18
N VAL A 94 22.14 0.15 -47.19
CA VAL A 94 20.90 -0.63 -47.09
C VAL A 94 21.14 -2.06 -47.54
N THR A 95 20.77 -3.03 -46.69
CA THR A 95 20.89 -4.45 -47.00
C THR A 95 19.53 -5.14 -46.84
N ASN A 96 19.10 -5.87 -47.87
CA ASN A 96 17.79 -6.54 -47.93
C ASN A 96 17.81 -7.99 -47.40
N GLY A 97 18.99 -8.54 -47.16
CA GLY A 97 19.28 -9.96 -46.95
C GLY A 97 20.22 -10.19 -45.78
N ASN A 98 20.80 -11.38 -45.71
CA ASN A 98 21.67 -11.77 -44.60
C ASN A 98 22.94 -10.91 -44.54
N ILE A 99 23.41 -10.64 -43.33
CA ILE A 99 24.63 -9.85 -43.09
C ILE A 99 25.59 -10.65 -42.20
N ASP A 100 26.72 -11.04 -42.77
CA ASP A 100 27.88 -11.62 -42.07
C ASP A 100 29.06 -10.66 -42.21
N ALA A 101 29.16 -9.70 -41.29
CA ALA A 101 30.12 -8.60 -41.45
C ALA A 101 31.11 -8.50 -40.30
N SER A 102 32.33 -9.01 -40.49
CA SER A 102 33.34 -9.00 -39.42
C SER A 102 33.61 -7.60 -38.86
N ASN A 103 33.66 -6.57 -39.72
CA ASN A 103 33.86 -5.19 -39.32
C ASN A 103 33.38 -4.19 -40.38
N ILE A 104 32.32 -3.45 -40.06
CA ILE A 104 31.89 -2.24 -40.76
C ILE A 104 32.17 -1.05 -39.83
N ALA A 105 32.85 -0.04 -40.34
CA ALA A 105 33.17 1.19 -39.61
C ALA A 105 32.48 2.40 -40.23
N GLY A 106 32.16 3.40 -39.42
CA GLY A 106 31.53 4.64 -39.84
C GLY A 106 31.64 5.69 -38.74
N THR A 107 31.46 6.96 -39.09
CA THR A 107 31.43 8.07 -38.14
C THR A 107 30.00 8.34 -37.70
N THR A 108 29.16 8.78 -38.64
CA THR A 108 27.72 9.03 -38.44
C THR A 108 26.84 8.16 -39.35
N GLY A 109 27.44 7.41 -40.26
CA GLY A 109 26.74 6.53 -41.19
C GLY A 109 26.05 5.36 -40.49
N SER A 110 25.09 4.75 -41.17
CA SER A 110 24.23 3.70 -40.62
C SER A 110 24.07 2.52 -41.57
N VAL A 111 24.07 1.31 -41.02
CA VAL A 111 23.64 0.12 -41.76
C VAL A 111 22.15 -0.10 -41.53
N GLN A 112 21.37 -0.02 -42.61
CA GLN A 112 19.92 -0.26 -42.60
C GLN A 112 19.61 -1.70 -42.99
N VAL A 113 18.93 -2.41 -42.10
CA VAL A 113 18.60 -3.84 -42.23
C VAL A 113 17.10 -3.96 -42.51
N LYS A 114 16.76 -4.18 -43.79
CA LYS A 114 15.37 -4.08 -44.29
C LYS A 114 14.70 -5.45 -44.54
N GLY A 115 15.48 -6.51 -44.66
CA GLY A 115 14.99 -7.85 -45.00
C GLY A 115 13.99 -8.45 -44.01
N THR A 116 13.31 -9.51 -44.41
CA THR A 116 12.41 -10.28 -43.52
C THR A 116 12.99 -11.66 -43.22
N GLY A 117 13.07 -12.02 -41.94
CA GLY A 117 13.62 -13.30 -41.50
C GLY A 117 15.12 -13.47 -41.73
N ILE A 118 15.85 -12.38 -41.94
CA ILE A 118 17.28 -12.42 -42.28
C ILE A 118 18.14 -12.64 -41.03
N THR A 119 19.35 -13.15 -41.21
CA THR A 119 20.32 -13.34 -40.14
C THR A 119 21.38 -12.25 -40.16
N ILE A 120 21.72 -11.72 -38.98
CA ILE A 120 22.80 -10.74 -38.82
C ILE A 120 23.83 -11.22 -37.79
N LYS A 121 25.12 -10.91 -38.05
CA LYS A 121 26.22 -11.02 -37.07
C LYS A 121 27.38 -10.08 -37.43
N GLY A 122 28.20 -9.78 -36.43
CA GLY A 122 29.43 -9.02 -36.60
C GLY A 122 29.40 -7.62 -36.00
N LYS A 123 30.17 -6.68 -36.57
CA LYS A 123 30.39 -5.34 -36.01
C LYS A 123 29.97 -4.23 -36.96
N PHE A 124 29.20 -3.28 -36.42
CA PHE A 124 28.53 -2.20 -37.15
C PHE A 124 28.78 -0.84 -36.47
N PRO A 125 28.71 0.27 -37.22
CA PRO A 125 28.71 1.63 -36.67
C PRO A 125 27.34 1.95 -36.05
N ASN A 126 26.57 2.89 -36.61
CA ASN A 126 25.14 2.96 -36.31
C ASN A 126 24.38 1.87 -37.09
N MET A 127 23.26 1.42 -36.54
CA MET A 127 22.45 0.39 -37.16
C MET A 127 20.96 0.73 -37.01
N ALA A 128 20.20 0.54 -38.08
CA ALA A 128 18.75 0.65 -38.06
C ALA A 128 18.13 -0.65 -38.57
N ILE A 129 17.29 -1.27 -37.75
CA ILE A 129 16.49 -2.42 -38.12
C ILE A 129 15.15 -1.89 -38.62
N THR A 130 14.90 -2.00 -39.92
CA THR A 130 13.64 -1.58 -40.58
C THR A 130 12.84 -2.76 -41.14
N GLY A 131 13.41 -3.97 -41.05
CA GLY A 131 12.77 -5.26 -41.32
C GLY A 131 12.81 -6.22 -40.12
N THR A 132 12.68 -7.52 -40.36
CA THR A 132 12.78 -8.54 -39.31
C THR A 132 14.12 -9.27 -39.38
N ALA A 133 14.94 -9.12 -38.33
CA ALA A 133 16.30 -9.65 -38.27
C ALA A 133 16.49 -10.57 -37.05
N ASN A 134 17.10 -11.73 -37.27
CA ASN A 134 17.53 -12.68 -36.25
C ASN A 134 19.04 -12.55 -36.05
N LEU A 135 19.47 -12.48 -34.79
CA LEU A 135 20.89 -12.61 -34.50
C LEU A 135 21.33 -14.07 -34.70
N SER A 136 22.49 -14.26 -35.32
CA SER A 136 23.12 -15.57 -35.52
C SER A 136 24.43 -15.74 -34.74
N ASP A 137 24.97 -14.65 -34.21
CA ASP A 137 26.09 -14.56 -33.28
C ASP A 137 26.02 -13.18 -32.61
N THR A 138 26.98 -12.88 -31.72
CA THR A 138 27.06 -11.60 -31.03
C THR A 138 27.23 -10.44 -32.02
N VAL A 139 26.36 -9.45 -31.90
CA VAL A 139 26.44 -8.20 -32.68
C VAL A 139 27.03 -7.08 -31.83
N HIS A 140 27.95 -6.31 -32.41
CA HIS A 140 28.52 -5.11 -31.79
C HIS A 140 28.13 -3.88 -32.60
N VAL A 141 27.44 -2.92 -31.99
CA VAL A 141 27.05 -1.64 -32.58
C VAL A 141 27.85 -0.55 -31.86
N THR A 142 28.81 0.09 -32.54
CA THR A 142 29.67 1.11 -31.89
C THR A 142 28.99 2.46 -31.76
N GLY A 143 27.91 2.70 -32.50
CA GLY A 143 27.05 3.87 -32.37
C GLY A 143 25.70 3.51 -31.77
N ASN A 144 24.64 4.09 -32.34
CA ASN A 144 23.26 3.89 -31.91
C ASN A 144 22.59 2.74 -32.67
N LEU A 145 21.67 2.05 -32.00
CA LEU A 145 20.81 1.02 -32.57
C LEU A 145 19.35 1.46 -32.49
N ILE A 146 18.67 1.49 -33.63
CA ILE A 146 17.24 1.83 -33.70
C ILE A 146 16.49 0.68 -34.34
N THR A 147 15.36 0.27 -33.76
CA THR A 147 14.35 -0.56 -34.43
C THR A 147 13.19 0.34 -34.83
N ASP A 148 12.94 0.46 -36.14
CA ASP A 148 12.04 1.47 -36.71
C ASP A 148 11.13 0.86 -37.77
N ALA A 149 9.83 0.75 -37.49
CA ALA A 149 8.86 0.21 -38.44
C ALA A 149 8.11 1.28 -39.25
N LEU A 150 8.66 2.50 -39.41
CA LEU A 150 8.03 3.60 -40.16
C LEU A 150 7.54 3.21 -41.57
N PHE A 151 8.29 2.36 -42.28
CA PHE A 151 7.99 1.95 -43.66
C PHE A 151 7.67 0.45 -43.80
N GLY A 152 7.32 -0.25 -42.72
CA GLY A 152 7.07 -1.69 -42.77
C GLY A 152 6.87 -2.33 -41.41
N SER A 153 7.47 -3.51 -41.21
CA SER A 153 7.49 -4.22 -39.93
C SER A 153 8.94 -4.39 -39.49
N ALA A 154 9.30 -3.81 -38.34
CA ALA A 154 10.63 -3.95 -37.76
C ALA A 154 10.62 -4.81 -36.49
N ASN A 155 11.45 -5.85 -36.46
CA ASN A 155 11.64 -6.66 -35.28
C ASN A 155 13.08 -7.18 -35.20
N LEU A 156 13.76 -6.87 -34.10
CA LEU A 156 15.06 -7.42 -33.77
C LEU A 156 14.90 -8.61 -32.82
N ILE A 157 15.31 -9.80 -33.24
CA ILE A 157 15.15 -11.05 -32.50
C ILE A 157 16.53 -11.55 -32.05
N LEU A 158 16.76 -11.64 -30.74
CA LEU A 158 18.08 -12.01 -30.19
C LEU A 158 18.40 -13.50 -30.30
N ASN A 159 17.39 -14.36 -30.34
CA ASN A 159 17.51 -15.79 -30.71
C ASN A 159 18.62 -16.57 -29.96
N GLY A 160 18.76 -16.35 -28.65
CA GLY A 160 19.74 -16.99 -27.79
C GLY A 160 21.11 -16.31 -27.74
N THR A 161 21.24 -15.12 -28.32
CA THR A 161 22.53 -14.44 -28.50
C THR A 161 22.56 -13.03 -27.88
N SER A 162 23.65 -12.28 -28.12
CA SER A 162 23.90 -10.99 -27.49
C SER A 162 24.04 -9.86 -28.51
N ILE A 163 23.58 -8.66 -28.15
CA ILE A 163 23.92 -7.43 -28.84
C ILE A 163 24.49 -6.41 -27.86
N ILE A 164 25.60 -5.78 -28.25
CA ILE A 164 26.30 -4.77 -27.46
C ILE A 164 26.26 -3.45 -28.24
N VAL A 165 25.56 -2.46 -27.69
CA VAL A 165 25.39 -1.13 -28.25
C VAL A 165 26.21 -0.16 -27.41
N SER A 166 27.21 0.50 -27.98
CA SER A 166 28.02 1.49 -27.24
C SER A 166 27.27 2.80 -27.03
N GLY A 167 26.39 3.19 -27.96
CA GLY A 167 25.52 4.36 -27.86
C GLY A 167 24.14 4.01 -27.32
N ASP A 168 23.13 4.70 -27.84
CA ASP A 168 21.74 4.57 -27.44
C ASP A 168 21.04 3.43 -28.18
N PHE A 169 20.07 2.80 -27.51
CA PHE A 169 19.11 1.86 -28.10
C PHE A 169 17.71 2.46 -28.09
N SER A 170 16.98 2.35 -29.21
CA SER A 170 15.57 2.70 -29.23
C SER A 170 14.68 1.78 -30.07
N THR A 171 13.43 1.64 -29.64
CA THR A 171 12.32 1.14 -30.45
C THR A 171 11.39 2.31 -30.79
N GLN A 172 11.01 2.47 -32.05
CA GLN A 172 10.13 3.56 -32.50
C GLN A 172 9.23 3.15 -33.66
N ASN A 173 8.14 3.90 -33.89
CA ASN A 173 7.21 3.68 -35.00
C ASN A 173 6.76 2.22 -35.15
N ASN A 174 6.33 1.57 -34.06
CA ASN A 174 5.98 0.14 -34.01
C ASN A 174 7.15 -0.85 -34.18
N GLY A 175 8.40 -0.40 -34.13
CA GLY A 175 9.57 -1.26 -34.04
C GLY A 175 9.56 -2.11 -32.76
N LYS A 176 10.11 -3.32 -32.85
CA LYS A 176 10.08 -4.32 -31.77
C LYS A 176 11.47 -4.87 -31.45
N LEU A 177 11.59 -5.27 -30.19
CA LEU A 177 12.67 -6.12 -29.68
C LEU A 177 12.05 -7.42 -29.17
N THR A 178 12.59 -8.56 -29.60
CA THR A 178 12.16 -9.88 -29.13
C THR A 178 13.29 -10.57 -28.35
N MET A 179 13.02 -10.86 -27.08
CA MET A 179 13.87 -11.58 -26.13
C MET A 179 13.06 -12.70 -25.46
N LEU A 180 13.30 -13.94 -25.88
CA LEU A 180 12.54 -15.13 -25.47
C LEU A 180 13.40 -16.20 -24.81
N ASN A 181 14.73 -16.09 -24.90
CA ASN A 181 15.67 -17.09 -24.42
C ASN A 181 16.40 -16.56 -23.19
N PRO A 182 16.67 -17.39 -22.16
CA PRO A 182 17.47 -16.98 -21.00
C PRO A 182 18.89 -16.47 -21.34
N SER A 183 19.42 -16.86 -22.50
CA SER A 183 20.72 -16.43 -23.01
C SER A 183 20.69 -15.07 -23.72
N ASP A 184 19.51 -14.55 -24.07
CA ASP A 184 19.36 -13.27 -24.76
C ASP A 184 19.95 -12.14 -23.92
N ARG A 185 20.81 -11.32 -24.53
CA ARG A 185 21.41 -10.15 -23.86
C ARG A 185 21.39 -8.91 -24.74
N LEU A 186 20.86 -7.82 -24.21
CA LEU A 186 21.00 -6.47 -24.75
C LEU A 186 21.85 -5.65 -23.77
N SER A 187 23.03 -5.19 -24.20
CA SER A 187 23.89 -4.29 -23.41
C SER A 187 23.92 -2.92 -24.07
N VAL A 188 23.52 -1.87 -23.36
CA VAL A 188 23.41 -0.50 -23.85
C VAL A 188 24.35 0.42 -23.09
N GLY A 189 25.28 1.06 -23.80
CA GLY A 189 26.26 1.99 -23.25
C GLY A 189 25.71 3.39 -23.00
N GLY A 190 24.67 3.79 -23.74
CA GLY A 190 23.88 4.99 -23.54
C GLY A 190 22.48 4.69 -22.97
N ASN A 191 21.49 5.45 -23.44
CA ASN A 191 20.10 5.34 -23.03
C ASN A 191 19.37 4.19 -23.73
N ALA A 192 18.41 3.58 -23.04
CA ALA A 192 17.47 2.63 -23.62
C ALA A 192 16.06 3.23 -23.63
N THR A 193 15.48 3.38 -24.83
CA THR A 193 14.16 3.99 -25.03
C THR A 193 13.20 3.02 -25.70
N PHE A 194 12.10 2.72 -25.04
CA PHE A 194 11.01 1.90 -25.56
C PHE A 194 9.81 2.78 -25.94
N ALA A 195 9.67 3.08 -27.23
CA ALA A 195 8.56 3.83 -27.82
C ALA A 195 8.03 3.13 -29.08
N GLY A 196 8.05 1.79 -29.04
CA GLY A 196 7.76 0.90 -30.17
C GLY A 196 6.32 0.39 -30.17
N ALA A 197 6.14 -0.82 -30.69
CA ALA A 197 4.87 -1.52 -30.55
C ALA A 197 4.84 -2.35 -29.25
N PRO A 198 3.64 -2.75 -28.79
CA PRO A 198 3.45 -3.66 -27.67
C PRO A 198 4.42 -4.85 -27.68
N LEU A 199 5.05 -5.10 -26.54
CA LEU A 199 6.01 -6.20 -26.36
C LEU A 199 5.43 -7.39 -25.60
N THR A 200 4.16 -7.36 -25.20
CA THR A 200 3.50 -8.47 -24.49
C THR A 200 3.78 -9.83 -25.15
N GLY A 201 4.50 -10.70 -24.42
CA GLY A 201 4.89 -12.04 -24.86
C GLY A 201 6.14 -12.11 -25.75
N LEU A 202 6.78 -10.98 -26.07
CA LEU A 202 8.00 -10.87 -26.86
C LEU A 202 9.25 -10.62 -26.00
N ASP A 203 9.09 -10.18 -24.74
CA ASP A 203 10.15 -9.83 -23.79
C ASP A 203 10.03 -10.68 -22.50
N THR A 204 10.15 -12.01 -22.65
CA THR A 204 9.84 -13.00 -21.61
C THR A 204 11.08 -13.56 -20.90
N ALA A 205 12.28 -13.42 -21.46
CA ALA A 205 13.52 -13.93 -20.86
C ALA A 205 14.76 -13.18 -21.34
N GLY A 206 15.87 -13.34 -20.62
CA GLY A 206 17.15 -12.71 -20.95
C GLY A 206 17.46 -11.51 -20.05
N VAL A 207 18.49 -10.74 -20.43
CA VAL A 207 19.00 -9.61 -19.65
C VAL A 207 19.15 -8.35 -20.52
N ILE A 208 18.59 -7.24 -20.05
CA ILE A 208 18.84 -5.90 -20.59
C ILE A 208 19.72 -5.16 -19.58
N SER A 209 20.92 -4.72 -19.96
CA SER A 209 21.82 -3.91 -19.13
C SER A 209 21.95 -2.52 -19.72
N VAL A 210 21.71 -1.47 -18.93
CA VAL A 210 21.68 -0.08 -19.40
C VAL A 210 22.60 0.78 -18.54
N LYS A 211 23.53 1.48 -19.20
CA LYS A 211 24.45 2.43 -18.55
C LYS A 211 23.93 3.87 -18.50
N GLY A 212 23.06 4.27 -19.43
CA GLY A 212 22.35 5.55 -19.44
C GLY A 212 20.93 5.45 -18.87
N ASN A 213 20.03 6.35 -19.24
CA ASN A 213 18.67 6.37 -18.74
C ASN A 213 17.80 5.25 -19.34
N PHE A 214 16.78 4.83 -18.60
CA PHE A 214 15.74 3.93 -19.09
C PHE A 214 14.43 4.70 -19.22
N SER A 215 13.86 4.72 -20.42
CA SER A 215 12.61 5.42 -20.68
C SER A 215 11.65 4.54 -21.47
N GLN A 216 10.39 4.52 -21.05
CA GLN A 216 9.26 4.07 -21.86
C GLN A 216 8.36 5.26 -22.16
N PHE A 217 8.08 5.48 -23.44
CA PHE A 217 7.14 6.51 -23.91
C PHE A 217 6.00 5.85 -24.66
N TYR A 218 4.76 6.29 -24.41
CA TYR A 218 3.61 5.74 -25.14
C TYR A 218 3.62 6.23 -26.59
N THR A 219 3.23 5.36 -27.53
CA THR A 219 2.94 5.79 -28.91
C THR A 219 1.50 5.45 -29.32
N GLY A 220 0.70 6.49 -29.58
CA GLY A 220 -0.69 6.32 -30.02
C GLY A 220 -1.60 5.78 -28.92
N SER A 221 -2.13 4.56 -29.10
CA SER A 221 -3.13 3.93 -28.22
C SER A 221 -2.58 2.75 -27.42
N ASN A 222 -1.28 2.46 -27.50
CA ASN A 222 -0.63 1.32 -26.85
C ASN A 222 0.15 1.80 -25.62
N TRP A 223 0.08 1.03 -24.53
CA TRP A 223 0.59 1.40 -23.21
C TRP A 223 1.56 0.34 -22.65
N ASP A 224 1.74 -0.76 -23.36
CA ASP A 224 2.50 -1.97 -23.04
C ASP A 224 3.74 -2.12 -23.95
N ASP A 225 4.33 -0.99 -24.35
CA ASP A 225 5.53 -0.91 -25.19
C ASP A 225 6.79 -1.46 -24.48
N PHE A 226 6.72 -1.67 -23.15
CA PHE A 226 7.66 -2.48 -22.39
C PHE A 226 6.93 -3.28 -21.29
N ALA A 227 6.54 -4.52 -21.58
CA ALA A 227 5.67 -5.34 -20.74
C ALA A 227 6.35 -6.64 -20.29
N ALA A 228 7.59 -6.48 -19.82
CA ALA A 228 8.52 -7.54 -19.49
C ALA A 228 7.90 -8.62 -18.59
N SER A 229 8.05 -9.89 -18.99
CA SER A 229 7.45 -11.02 -18.28
C SER A 229 8.43 -12.20 -18.12
N GLY A 230 7.94 -13.35 -17.65
CA GLY A 230 8.75 -14.55 -17.45
C GLY A 230 9.94 -14.33 -16.52
N THR A 231 11.17 -14.44 -17.04
CA THR A 231 12.43 -14.27 -16.31
C THR A 231 13.28 -13.12 -16.86
N LEU A 232 12.69 -12.19 -17.62
CA LEU A 232 13.44 -11.04 -18.13
C LEU A 232 13.94 -10.18 -16.96
N LYS A 233 15.22 -9.82 -16.98
CA LYS A 233 15.82 -8.94 -15.98
C LYS A 233 16.40 -7.69 -16.62
N VAL A 234 16.03 -6.53 -16.09
CA VAL A 234 16.68 -5.25 -16.40
C VAL A 234 17.73 -4.95 -15.33
N ILE A 235 18.91 -4.51 -15.76
CA ILE A 235 20.01 -4.08 -14.88
C ILE A 235 20.35 -2.62 -15.20
N LEU A 236 20.19 -1.74 -14.22
CA LEU A 236 20.67 -0.35 -14.28
C LEU A 236 22.08 -0.31 -13.67
N ASN A 237 23.09 -0.22 -14.52
CA ASN A 237 24.50 -0.37 -14.16
C ASN A 237 25.39 0.77 -14.65
N GLY A 238 24.81 1.96 -14.83
CA GLY A 238 25.55 3.19 -15.14
C GLY A 238 26.52 3.58 -14.04
N THR A 239 27.56 4.33 -14.40
CA THR A 239 28.51 4.93 -13.44
C THR A 239 28.23 6.41 -13.17
N SER A 240 27.16 6.94 -13.76
CA SER A 240 26.62 8.27 -13.54
C SER A 240 25.15 8.13 -13.13
N PRO A 241 24.52 9.18 -12.55
CA PRO A 241 23.11 9.11 -12.19
C PRO A 241 22.24 8.68 -13.37
N GLN A 242 21.36 7.72 -13.15
CA GLN A 242 20.38 7.26 -14.14
C GLN A 242 18.98 7.70 -13.75
N THR A 243 18.14 7.99 -14.74
CA THR A 243 16.71 8.20 -14.55
C THR A 243 15.91 7.04 -15.13
N VAL A 244 14.79 6.72 -14.47
CA VAL A 244 13.76 5.79 -14.96
C VAL A 244 12.47 6.56 -15.19
N HIS A 245 11.93 6.45 -16.40
CA HIS A 245 10.69 7.09 -16.81
C HIS A 245 9.73 6.09 -17.47
N PHE A 246 8.47 6.12 -17.06
CA PHE A 246 7.35 5.47 -17.74
C PHE A 246 6.21 6.48 -17.88
N ASP A 247 5.63 6.60 -19.07
CA ASP A 247 4.38 7.34 -19.24
C ASP A 247 3.16 6.57 -18.67
N ALA A 248 3.20 5.23 -18.74
CA ALA A 248 2.09 4.36 -18.37
C ALA A 248 2.54 3.13 -17.57
N ALA A 249 3.02 3.34 -16.35
CA ALA A 249 3.35 2.24 -15.44
C ALA A 249 2.09 1.60 -14.84
N GLY A 250 2.05 0.26 -14.74
CA GLY A 250 0.90 -0.41 -14.13
C GLY A 250 0.85 -1.91 -14.34
N GLN A 251 -0.18 -2.54 -13.75
CA GLN A 251 -0.50 -3.96 -13.91
C GLN A 251 -1.77 -4.19 -14.75
N SER A 252 -2.34 -3.13 -15.33
CA SER A 252 -3.52 -3.23 -16.18
C SER A 252 -3.16 -3.88 -17.52
N GLY A 253 -4.16 -4.40 -18.26
CA GLY A 253 -3.94 -5.12 -19.52
C GLY A 253 -3.27 -4.30 -20.64
N GLN A 254 -3.05 -3.00 -20.42
CA GLN A 254 -2.28 -2.10 -21.27
C GLN A 254 -1.39 -1.25 -20.36
N SER A 255 -0.29 -1.80 -19.87
CA SER A 255 0.66 -1.06 -19.02
C SER A 255 2.06 -1.59 -19.21
N SER A 256 3.03 -0.71 -18.95
CA SER A 256 4.44 -1.04 -19.02
C SER A 256 5.00 -1.28 -17.62
N TYR A 257 5.93 -2.23 -17.51
CA TYR A 257 6.51 -2.67 -16.24
C TYR A 257 7.80 -3.45 -16.45
N PHE A 258 8.61 -3.51 -15.41
CA PHE A 258 9.68 -4.48 -15.31
C PHE A 258 9.14 -5.82 -14.84
N LYS A 259 9.75 -6.92 -15.29
CA LYS A 259 9.64 -8.20 -14.58
C LYS A 259 10.57 -8.17 -13.36
N ASP A 260 11.86 -8.41 -13.55
CA ASP A 260 12.86 -8.26 -12.48
C ASP A 260 13.73 -7.03 -12.74
N LEU A 261 14.02 -6.26 -11.69
CA LEU A 261 14.86 -5.08 -11.77
C LEU A 261 16.04 -5.20 -10.80
N GLN A 262 17.24 -5.05 -11.32
CA GLN A 262 18.47 -4.99 -10.54
C GLN A 262 19.13 -3.63 -10.71
N ILE A 263 19.46 -2.98 -9.58
CA ILE A 263 20.20 -1.73 -9.55
C ILE A 263 21.62 -2.05 -9.05
N THR A 264 22.60 -1.81 -9.92
CA THR A 264 24.04 -1.93 -9.62
C THR A 264 24.80 -0.64 -9.93
N ASN A 265 24.09 0.44 -10.29
CA ASN A 265 24.67 1.78 -10.32
C ASN A 265 25.38 2.03 -8.97
N PRO A 266 26.54 2.72 -8.92
CA PRO A 266 27.27 3.08 -7.70
C PRO A 266 27.07 4.57 -7.30
N THR A 267 26.07 5.25 -7.88
CA THR A 267 25.73 6.65 -7.62
C THR A 267 24.25 6.85 -7.24
N ARG A 268 23.35 6.88 -8.22
CA ARG A 268 21.93 7.20 -8.04
C ARG A 268 21.08 6.66 -9.18
N VAL A 269 19.91 6.13 -8.84
CA VAL A 269 18.80 5.89 -9.77
C VAL A 269 17.58 6.67 -9.30
N THR A 270 17.07 7.57 -10.16
CA THR A 270 15.91 8.41 -9.88
C THR A 270 14.70 7.97 -10.72
N PHE A 271 13.61 7.61 -10.06
CA PHE A 271 12.32 7.34 -10.69
C PHE A 271 11.54 8.67 -10.87
N SER A 272 11.57 9.22 -12.08
CA SER A 272 10.94 10.52 -12.38
C SER A 272 9.42 10.45 -12.42
N THR A 273 8.88 9.29 -12.76
CA THR A 273 7.45 8.97 -12.74
C THR A 273 7.21 7.66 -12.01
N ASN A 274 5.93 7.29 -11.86
CA ASN A 274 5.58 5.99 -11.30
C ASN A 274 6.20 4.85 -12.12
N ALA A 275 6.61 3.78 -11.44
CA ALA A 275 7.16 2.60 -12.08
C ALA A 275 6.67 1.33 -11.36
N GLN A 276 6.76 0.20 -12.07
CA GLN A 276 6.28 -1.08 -11.58
C GLN A 276 7.28 -2.21 -11.86
N VAL A 277 7.49 -3.04 -10.85
CA VAL A 277 8.29 -4.27 -10.89
C VAL A 277 7.38 -5.43 -10.49
N ASN A 278 7.04 -6.31 -11.44
CA ASN A 278 6.13 -7.45 -11.20
C ASN A 278 6.83 -8.66 -10.55
N GLY A 279 8.15 -8.71 -10.60
CA GLY A 279 9.01 -9.65 -9.91
C GLY A 279 9.78 -8.94 -8.79
N ASN A 280 11.08 -9.21 -8.72
CA ASN A 280 11.92 -8.75 -7.61
C ASN A 280 12.65 -7.44 -7.95
N LEU A 281 12.82 -6.61 -6.92
CA LEU A 281 13.74 -5.48 -6.92
C LEU A 281 14.99 -5.83 -6.10
N THR A 282 16.16 -5.77 -6.74
CA THR A 282 17.45 -5.97 -6.06
C THR A 282 18.30 -4.72 -6.17
N VAL A 283 18.58 -4.07 -5.04
CA VAL A 283 19.50 -2.94 -4.94
C VAL A 283 20.84 -3.45 -4.42
N SER A 284 21.75 -3.71 -5.36
CA SER A 284 23.08 -4.29 -5.08
C SER A 284 24.23 -3.30 -5.25
N GLY A 285 23.94 -2.06 -5.66
CA GLY A 285 24.86 -0.93 -5.59
C GLY A 285 24.74 -0.17 -4.27
N ALA A 286 25.81 0.51 -3.85
CA ALA A 286 25.85 1.36 -2.65
C ALA A 286 25.26 2.76 -2.94
N ASP A 287 23.96 2.79 -3.25
CA ASP A 287 23.33 3.87 -4.03
C ASP A 287 22.08 4.47 -3.42
N SER A 288 21.72 5.66 -3.93
CA SER A 288 20.39 6.23 -3.78
C SER A 288 19.40 5.72 -4.82
N VAL A 289 18.29 5.17 -4.35
CA VAL A 289 17.06 4.92 -5.12
C VAL A 289 16.02 5.92 -4.65
N ASP A 290 15.78 6.94 -5.46
CA ASP A 290 14.93 8.08 -5.11
C ASP A 290 13.99 8.46 -6.25
N GLY A 291 13.19 9.52 -6.06
CA GLY A 291 12.32 10.04 -7.09
C GLY A 291 10.96 10.50 -6.58
N ALA A 292 10.29 11.32 -7.39
CA ALA A 292 8.93 11.80 -7.13
C ALA A 292 7.87 10.74 -7.47
N GLY A 293 8.22 9.76 -8.30
CA GLY A 293 7.35 8.64 -8.64
C GLY A 293 7.15 7.66 -7.48
N THR A 294 5.99 7.01 -7.49
CA THR A 294 5.75 5.82 -6.66
C THR A 294 6.29 4.58 -7.37
N LEU A 295 7.13 3.81 -6.68
CA LEU A 295 7.57 2.51 -7.16
C LEU A 295 6.70 1.40 -6.56
N THR A 296 6.10 0.57 -7.41
CA THR A 296 5.37 -0.63 -6.99
C THR A 296 6.22 -1.86 -7.24
N VAL A 297 6.46 -2.67 -6.20
CA VAL A 297 7.21 -3.93 -6.29
C VAL A 297 6.29 -5.06 -5.83
N ALA A 298 5.86 -5.91 -6.76
CA ALA A 298 4.95 -7.02 -6.45
C ALA A 298 5.68 -8.22 -5.83
N GLY A 299 6.93 -8.48 -6.22
CA GLY A 299 7.78 -9.47 -5.60
C GLY A 299 8.58 -8.90 -4.43
N ASN A 300 9.75 -9.49 -4.19
CA ASN A 300 10.58 -9.17 -3.04
C ASN A 300 11.46 -7.94 -3.29
N ILE A 301 11.77 -7.21 -2.23
CA ILE A 301 12.81 -6.18 -2.23
C ILE A 301 14.00 -6.65 -1.40
N THR A 302 15.19 -6.55 -1.97
CA THR A 302 16.45 -6.81 -1.26
C THR A 302 17.41 -5.65 -1.50
N SER A 303 18.05 -5.14 -0.44
CA SER A 303 19.08 -4.12 -0.57
C SER A 303 20.34 -4.42 0.25
N VAL A 304 21.49 -3.99 -0.26
CA VAL A 304 22.77 -4.12 0.43
C VAL A 304 23.00 -3.01 1.46
N ALA A 305 23.94 -3.23 2.37
CA ALA A 305 24.42 -2.19 3.27
C ALA A 305 24.90 -0.96 2.48
N ASN A 306 24.67 0.25 3.03
CA ASN A 306 24.95 1.55 2.41
C ASN A 306 24.09 1.92 1.19
N SER A 307 23.11 1.10 0.82
CA SER A 307 22.03 1.58 -0.08
C SER A 307 21.14 2.61 0.65
N HIS A 308 20.48 3.48 -0.10
CA HIS A 308 19.57 4.51 0.36
C HIS A 308 18.28 4.44 -0.45
N VAL A 309 17.18 3.99 0.15
CA VAL A 309 15.86 3.95 -0.51
C VAL A 309 15.00 5.09 0.02
N SER A 310 14.78 6.13 -0.80
CA SER A 310 14.15 7.39 -0.37
C SER A 310 13.14 7.93 -1.40
N LEU A 311 12.34 7.03 -1.98
CA LEU A 311 11.26 7.34 -2.92
C LEU A 311 10.13 8.15 -2.26
N ALA A 312 9.40 8.95 -3.03
CA ALA A 312 8.19 9.60 -2.51
C ALA A 312 7.14 8.57 -2.03
N GLY A 313 6.98 7.47 -2.77
CA GLY A 313 6.14 6.34 -2.40
C GLY A 313 6.76 5.00 -2.79
N LEU A 314 6.61 3.99 -1.93
CA LEU A 314 7.02 2.62 -2.19
C LEU A 314 5.91 1.66 -1.80
N ARG A 315 5.41 0.88 -2.75
CA ARG A 315 4.37 -0.13 -2.54
C ARG A 315 4.98 -1.52 -2.65
N LEU A 316 4.76 -2.37 -1.66
CA LEU A 316 5.42 -3.66 -1.50
C LEU A 316 4.40 -4.80 -1.48
N GLY A 317 4.62 -5.80 -2.33
CA GLY A 317 3.80 -7.00 -2.52
C GLY A 317 4.45 -8.28 -2.00
N GLY A 318 5.79 -8.37 -1.98
CA GLY A 318 6.55 -9.50 -1.44
C GLY A 318 7.27 -9.21 -0.12
N SER A 319 8.29 -10.01 0.18
CA SER A 319 9.10 -9.89 1.39
C SER A 319 10.13 -8.77 1.31
N MET A 320 10.58 -8.28 2.47
CA MET A 320 11.63 -7.27 2.59
C MET A 320 12.91 -7.87 3.18
N ALA A 321 14.06 -7.43 2.68
CA ALA A 321 15.37 -7.58 3.31
C ALA A 321 16.25 -6.37 2.94
N VAL A 322 16.15 -5.31 3.73
CA VAL A 322 16.75 -3.99 3.45
C VAL A 322 17.87 -3.73 4.45
N SER A 323 19.12 -3.78 4.00
CA SER A 323 20.29 -3.51 4.86
C SER A 323 20.79 -2.07 4.82
N GLY A 324 20.19 -1.21 3.98
CA GLY A 324 20.56 0.19 3.82
C GLY A 324 19.68 1.16 4.61
N SER A 325 19.82 2.47 4.38
CA SER A 325 18.85 3.43 4.91
C SER A 325 17.54 3.33 4.14
N PHE A 326 16.43 3.36 4.86
CA PHE A 326 15.10 3.27 4.30
C PHE A 326 14.27 4.45 4.79
N THR A 327 13.93 5.37 3.89
CA THR A 327 13.14 6.56 4.18
C THR A 327 12.13 6.92 3.08
N PRO A 328 11.36 5.98 2.48
CA PRO A 328 10.27 6.39 1.59
C PRO A 328 9.27 7.32 2.30
N GLY A 329 8.70 8.28 1.58
CA GLY A 329 7.69 9.19 2.13
C GLY A 329 6.46 8.45 2.65
N THR A 330 5.99 7.47 1.88
CA THR A 330 4.98 6.48 2.30
C THR A 330 5.42 5.09 1.88
N THR A 331 5.34 4.13 2.80
CA THR A 331 5.49 2.71 2.51
C THR A 331 4.14 2.02 2.62
N GLU A 332 3.66 1.45 1.50
CA GLU A 332 2.42 0.67 1.45
C GLU A 332 2.72 -0.82 1.44
N PHE A 333 2.10 -1.57 2.35
CA PHE A 333 2.10 -3.03 2.41
C PHE A 333 0.79 -3.55 1.82
N PHE A 334 0.81 -3.99 0.57
CA PHE A 334 -0.39 -4.44 -0.16
C PHE A 334 -0.47 -5.96 -0.36
N GLY A 335 0.61 -6.68 -0.08
CA GLY A 335 0.66 -8.13 -0.25
C GLY A 335 -0.01 -8.90 0.88
N THR A 336 0.23 -10.21 0.91
CA THR A 336 -0.38 -11.13 1.88
C THR A 336 0.65 -11.64 2.88
N ASN A 337 0.31 -11.63 4.17
CA ASN A 337 1.16 -12.06 5.28
C ASN A 337 2.57 -11.47 5.24
N GLN A 338 2.68 -10.19 4.89
CA GLN A 338 3.96 -9.52 4.83
C GLN A 338 4.52 -9.30 6.22
N VAL A 339 5.76 -9.73 6.42
CA VAL A 339 6.50 -9.39 7.64
C VAL A 339 7.06 -7.98 7.48
N VAL A 340 6.69 -7.09 8.41
CA VAL A 340 7.25 -5.74 8.48
C VAL A 340 8.67 -5.85 9.03
N GLU A 341 9.65 -5.41 8.26
CA GLU A 341 11.05 -5.46 8.67
C GLU A 341 11.35 -4.40 9.75
N PRO A 342 11.75 -4.81 10.97
CA PRO A 342 12.00 -3.89 12.05
C PRO A 342 13.31 -3.10 11.84
N GLY A 343 13.47 -1.99 12.57
CA GLY A 343 14.69 -1.18 12.51
C GLY A 343 14.80 -0.24 11.30
N LEU A 344 13.85 -0.29 10.37
CA LEU A 344 13.75 0.66 9.26
C LEU A 344 13.04 1.97 9.68
N ASN A 345 13.34 3.08 8.99
CA ASN A 345 12.72 4.38 9.26
C ASN A 345 11.48 4.59 8.39
N TYR A 346 10.35 4.02 8.81
CA TYR A 346 9.07 4.26 8.16
C TYR A 346 8.59 5.69 8.46
N GLN A 347 8.44 6.51 7.40
CA GLN A 347 7.84 7.84 7.54
C GLN A 347 6.34 7.72 7.72
N ASN A 348 5.59 7.51 6.63
CA ASN A 348 4.20 7.09 6.71
C ASN A 348 4.08 5.62 6.32
N MET A 349 3.16 4.93 6.98
CA MET A 349 2.87 3.52 6.71
C MET A 349 1.40 3.37 6.33
N LEU A 350 1.16 2.66 5.23
CA LEU A 350 -0.18 2.32 4.74
C LEU A 350 -0.28 0.80 4.65
N ILE A 351 -1.30 0.21 5.26
CA ILE A 351 -1.58 -1.22 5.16
C ILE A 351 -2.86 -1.40 4.36
N THR A 352 -2.75 -1.97 3.17
CA THR A 352 -3.88 -2.29 2.28
C THR A 352 -4.04 -3.78 2.01
N GLY A 353 -2.99 -4.57 2.31
CA GLY A 353 -3.01 -6.03 2.37
C GLY A 353 -2.87 -6.52 3.81
N THR A 354 -2.29 -7.71 4.02
CA THR A 354 -2.11 -8.26 5.37
C THR A 354 -0.64 -8.23 5.78
N ALA A 355 -0.36 -7.67 6.96
CA ALA A 355 0.98 -7.50 7.50
C ALA A 355 1.06 -7.97 8.95
N LEU A 356 2.23 -8.47 9.36
CA LEU A 356 2.53 -8.84 10.74
C LEU A 356 3.89 -8.28 11.20
N LEU A 357 3.99 -7.96 12.49
CA LEU A 357 5.27 -7.57 13.09
C LEU A 357 6.10 -8.79 13.47
N SER A 358 7.42 -8.66 13.33
CA SER A 358 8.40 -9.62 13.85
C SER A 358 9.28 -9.04 14.96
N ASP A 359 9.24 -7.73 15.18
CA ASP A 359 9.85 -7.03 16.31
C ASP A 359 9.20 -5.63 16.45
N THR A 360 9.66 -4.84 17.42
CA THR A 360 9.27 -3.45 17.61
C THR A 360 9.52 -2.63 16.35
N THR A 361 8.47 -1.98 15.87
CA THR A 361 8.47 -1.18 14.64
C THR A 361 8.11 0.26 14.95
N HIS A 362 8.84 1.19 14.33
CA HIS A 362 8.63 2.63 14.49
C HIS A 362 8.10 3.26 13.21
N VAL A 363 7.08 4.11 13.35
CA VAL A 363 6.53 4.97 12.28
C VAL A 363 6.62 6.41 12.75
N THR A 364 7.40 7.24 12.04
CA THR A 364 7.64 8.65 12.45
C THR A 364 6.52 9.60 12.06
N GLY A 365 5.70 9.21 11.09
CA GLY A 365 4.50 9.90 10.64
C GLY A 365 3.24 9.09 10.99
N ASN A 366 2.31 9.02 10.04
CA ASN A 366 1.01 8.38 10.25
C ASN A 366 1.04 6.89 9.89
N LEU A 367 0.23 6.10 10.59
CA LEU A 367 -0.11 4.72 10.24
C LEU A 367 -1.60 4.65 9.86
N SER A 368 -1.90 4.24 8.64
CA SER A 368 -3.28 3.99 8.20
C SER A 368 -3.46 2.54 7.74
N ILE A 369 -4.61 1.95 8.05
CA ILE A 369 -5.04 0.63 7.60
C ILE A 369 -6.37 0.80 6.87
N THR A 370 -6.41 0.40 5.60
CA THR A 370 -7.60 0.48 4.74
C THR A 370 -7.66 -0.75 3.81
N TYR A 371 -8.22 -0.66 2.62
CA TYR A 371 -8.29 -1.74 1.65
C TYR A 371 -8.02 -1.24 0.23
N ILE A 372 -7.69 -2.19 -0.64
CA ILE A 372 -7.80 -2.00 -2.08
C ILE A 372 -9.16 -2.57 -2.52
N PRO A 373 -9.99 -1.82 -3.28
CA PRO A 373 -11.24 -2.34 -3.80
C PRO A 373 -11.06 -3.67 -4.54
N ASN A 374 -11.93 -4.63 -4.25
CA ASN A 374 -11.88 -6.01 -4.78
C ASN A 374 -10.63 -6.81 -4.36
N SER A 375 -9.96 -6.41 -3.28
CA SER A 375 -8.86 -7.13 -2.63
C SER A 375 -9.24 -7.57 -1.21
N THR A 376 -8.34 -8.26 -0.54
CA THR A 376 -8.42 -8.52 0.90
C THR A 376 -8.43 -7.19 1.67
N ASN A 377 -9.19 -7.14 2.78
CA ASN A 377 -9.11 -6.02 3.71
C ASN A 377 -7.69 -5.85 4.25
N GLY A 378 -7.25 -4.61 4.44
CA GLY A 378 -5.98 -4.36 5.12
C GLY A 378 -6.05 -4.81 6.57
N ASN A 379 -5.07 -5.58 7.01
CA ASN A 379 -4.96 -6.04 8.40
C ASN A 379 -3.52 -5.95 8.89
N LEU A 380 -3.31 -5.30 10.04
CA LEU A 380 -2.04 -5.30 10.76
C LEU A 380 -2.15 -6.17 12.02
N THR A 381 -1.32 -7.20 12.12
CA THR A 381 -1.20 -8.05 13.31
C THR A 381 0.06 -7.73 14.11
N LEU A 382 -0.08 -7.35 15.39
CA LEU A 382 1.08 -6.97 16.22
C LEU A 382 1.91 -8.17 16.70
N ASN A 383 1.32 -9.36 16.78
CA ASN A 383 2.02 -10.64 16.90
C ASN A 383 3.02 -10.74 18.10
N GLY A 384 2.71 -10.10 19.22
CA GLY A 384 3.53 -10.06 20.43
C GLY A 384 4.49 -8.87 20.51
N HIS A 385 4.38 -7.87 19.62
CA HIS A 385 5.35 -6.79 19.47
C HIS A 385 4.73 -5.39 19.59
N ALA A 386 5.60 -4.39 19.60
CA ALA A 386 5.21 -2.98 19.69
C ALA A 386 5.19 -2.29 18.32
N MET A 387 4.10 -1.59 18.01
CA MET A 387 4.02 -0.57 16.97
C MET A 387 4.05 0.82 17.62
N LEU A 388 5.06 1.62 17.28
CA LEU A 388 5.30 2.94 17.84
C LEU A 388 5.07 4.01 16.77
N VAL A 389 3.89 4.64 16.78
CA VAL A 389 3.46 5.66 15.82
C VAL A 389 3.63 7.04 16.45
N ALA A 390 4.49 7.89 15.87
CA ALA A 390 4.74 9.22 16.42
C ALA A 390 3.62 10.23 16.10
N ALA A 391 2.89 10.05 15.00
CA ALA A 391 1.72 10.87 14.64
C ALA A 391 0.40 10.10 14.84
N ASN A 392 -0.50 10.13 13.86
CA ASN A 392 -1.85 9.56 14.00
C ASN A 392 -1.91 8.10 13.54
N PHE A 393 -2.84 7.36 14.16
CA PHE A 393 -3.23 6.02 13.75
C PHE A 393 -4.69 6.03 13.27
N ALA A 394 -4.98 5.33 12.16
CA ALA A 394 -6.34 5.15 11.68
C ALA A 394 -6.60 3.76 11.10
N THR A 395 -7.75 3.15 11.44
CA THR A 395 -8.42 2.18 10.57
C THR A 395 -9.52 2.89 9.79
N GLN A 396 -9.68 2.61 8.50
CA GLN A 396 -10.49 3.43 7.60
C GLN A 396 -11.44 2.61 6.71
N ASP A 397 -12.39 3.35 6.11
CA ASP A 397 -13.29 2.95 5.03
C ASP A 397 -14.20 1.75 5.32
N GLY A 398 -14.39 1.37 6.59
CA GLY A 398 -15.17 0.18 6.95
C GLY A 398 -14.46 -1.14 6.64
N HIS A 399 -13.16 -1.11 6.32
CA HIS A 399 -12.41 -2.29 5.91
C HIS A 399 -11.11 -2.52 6.69
N GLY A 400 -10.42 -1.46 7.12
CA GLY A 400 -9.14 -1.61 7.82
C GLY A 400 -9.28 -2.35 9.15
N MET A 401 -8.33 -3.23 9.47
CA MET A 401 -8.36 -4.09 10.66
C MET A 401 -7.04 -4.02 11.44
N LEU A 402 -7.14 -3.98 12.76
CA LEU A 402 -6.03 -4.15 13.68
C LEU A 402 -6.26 -5.48 14.42
N THR A 403 -5.19 -6.25 14.63
CA THR A 403 -5.23 -7.51 15.37
C THR A 403 -4.23 -7.49 16.52
N MET A 404 -4.75 -7.54 17.75
CA MET A 404 -4.04 -7.57 19.03
C MET A 404 -4.55 -8.73 19.91
N LEU A 405 -3.81 -9.84 19.90
CA LEU A 405 -4.21 -11.10 20.55
C LEU A 405 -3.25 -11.54 21.67
N ASN A 406 -2.07 -10.94 21.76
CA ASN A 406 -1.03 -11.28 22.72
C ASN A 406 -0.95 -10.23 23.82
N GLN A 407 -0.65 -10.67 25.06
CA GLN A 407 -0.50 -9.74 26.18
C GLN A 407 0.65 -8.74 25.99
N ALA A 408 1.65 -9.10 25.18
CA ALA A 408 2.79 -8.25 24.83
C ALA A 408 2.51 -7.26 23.69
N ASP A 409 1.35 -7.36 23.02
CA ASP A 409 0.98 -6.43 21.94
C ASP A 409 0.88 -5.00 22.48
N LEU A 410 1.55 -4.06 21.80
CA LEU A 410 1.51 -2.63 22.15
C LEU A 410 1.33 -1.77 20.90
N LEU A 411 0.29 -0.97 20.86
CA LEU A 411 0.16 0.15 19.92
C LEU A 411 0.32 1.46 20.68
N SER A 412 1.41 2.17 20.46
CA SER A 412 1.67 3.49 21.05
C SER A 412 1.48 4.58 20.00
N ILE A 413 0.62 5.56 20.28
CA ILE A 413 0.19 6.59 19.32
C ILE A 413 0.48 7.97 19.92
N GLY A 414 1.36 8.73 19.26
CA GLY A 414 1.75 10.08 19.63
C GLY A 414 0.70 11.15 19.31
N GLY A 415 -0.17 10.88 18.33
CA GLY A 415 -1.30 11.73 17.93
C GLY A 415 -2.66 11.10 18.25
N ASN A 416 -3.62 11.30 17.35
CA ASN A 416 -4.99 10.80 17.49
C ASN A 416 -5.10 9.34 17.05
N ALA A 417 -5.99 8.59 17.70
CA ALA A 417 -6.41 7.25 17.32
C ALA A 417 -7.82 7.30 16.71
N THR A 418 -7.97 6.83 15.47
CA THR A 418 -9.25 6.78 14.76
C THR A 418 -9.61 5.33 14.39
N PHE A 419 -10.80 4.88 14.77
CA PHE A 419 -11.32 3.56 14.45
C PHE A 419 -12.56 3.67 13.56
N ALA A 420 -12.36 3.60 12.25
CA ALA A 420 -13.40 3.67 11.22
C ALA A 420 -13.31 2.50 10.22
N GLY A 421 -12.72 1.39 10.66
CA GLY A 421 -12.50 0.17 9.87
C GLY A 421 -13.62 -0.87 9.98
N ALA A 422 -13.28 -2.13 9.68
CA ALA A 422 -14.20 -3.26 9.78
C ALA A 422 -14.47 -3.63 11.24
N GLN A 423 -15.47 -4.48 11.48
CA GLN A 423 -15.75 -5.01 12.83
C GLN A 423 -14.56 -5.81 13.38
N LEU A 424 -14.20 -5.55 14.64
CA LEU A 424 -13.02 -6.13 15.30
C LEU A 424 -13.34 -7.27 16.28
N THR A 425 -14.54 -7.87 16.20
CA THR A 425 -14.95 -8.97 17.08
C THR A 425 -13.89 -10.08 17.10
N GLY A 426 -13.28 -10.29 18.27
CA GLY A 426 -12.27 -11.33 18.49
C GLY A 426 -10.86 -11.00 18.00
N LEU A 427 -10.61 -9.78 17.49
CA LEU A 427 -9.31 -9.35 16.99
C LEU A 427 -8.53 -8.50 17.99
N ASP A 428 -9.21 -7.82 18.92
CA ASP A 428 -8.60 -6.99 19.96
C ASP A 428 -8.89 -7.56 21.36
N THR A 429 -8.28 -8.70 21.70
CA THR A 429 -8.57 -9.44 22.94
C THR A 429 -7.48 -9.32 24.02
N ALA A 430 -6.30 -8.81 23.67
CA ALA A 430 -5.20 -8.59 24.61
C ALA A 430 -4.32 -7.41 24.18
N GLY A 431 -3.29 -7.10 24.97
CA GLY A 431 -2.36 -6.00 24.69
C GLY A 431 -2.87 -4.63 25.12
N VAL A 432 -2.11 -3.59 24.76
CA VAL A 432 -2.33 -2.22 25.18
C VAL A 432 -2.33 -1.26 23.99
N ILE A 433 -3.34 -0.40 23.90
CA ILE A 433 -3.33 0.78 23.05
C ILE A 433 -3.09 2.02 23.92
N SER A 434 -1.97 2.70 23.74
CA SER A 434 -1.63 3.94 24.44
C SER A 434 -1.79 5.13 23.51
N VAL A 435 -2.62 6.11 23.89
CA VAL A 435 -2.95 7.26 23.03
C VAL A 435 -2.57 8.57 23.71
N LYS A 436 -1.80 9.41 23.01
CA LYS A 436 -1.41 10.76 23.45
C LYS A 436 -2.35 11.87 22.96
N GLY A 437 -3.04 11.67 21.83
CA GLY A 437 -4.07 12.58 21.30
C GLY A 437 -5.50 12.06 21.55
N ASN A 438 -6.48 12.49 20.73
CA ASN A 438 -7.87 12.09 20.91
C ASN A 438 -8.10 10.62 20.50
N PHE A 439 -9.15 10.01 21.07
CA PHE A 439 -9.65 8.70 20.69
C PHE A 439 -11.02 8.85 20.03
N GLY A 440 -11.19 8.35 18.81
CA GLY A 440 -12.47 8.40 18.12
C GLY A 440 -12.81 7.07 17.46
N GLN A 441 -14.01 6.59 17.69
CA GLN A 441 -14.64 5.54 16.91
C GLN A 441 -15.74 6.15 16.03
N TYR A 442 -15.68 5.86 14.74
CA TYR A 442 -16.63 6.35 13.74
C TYR A 442 -17.19 5.18 12.94
N TYR A 443 -18.51 5.11 12.78
CA TYR A 443 -19.11 4.03 11.97
C TYR A 443 -19.07 4.40 10.49
N VAL A 444 -18.81 3.40 9.64
CA VAL A 444 -18.87 3.55 8.18
C VAL A 444 -19.74 2.42 7.62
N GLY A 445 -20.81 2.77 6.91
CA GLY A 445 -21.78 1.81 6.39
C GLY A 445 -22.47 1.03 7.52
N SER A 446 -22.36 -0.30 7.51
CA SER A 446 -22.95 -1.20 8.52
C SER A 446 -21.95 -1.62 9.61
N ASN A 447 -20.74 -1.05 9.63
CA ASN A 447 -19.70 -1.40 10.61
C ASN A 447 -19.82 -0.57 11.89
N TRP A 448 -20.63 -1.05 12.83
CA TRP A 448 -20.89 -0.36 14.11
C TRP A 448 -19.88 -0.76 15.21
N GLY A 449 -19.10 -1.80 14.95
CA GLY A 449 -18.18 -2.45 15.88
C GLY A 449 -16.72 -2.25 15.49
N SER A 450 -16.37 -1.09 14.93
CA SER A 450 -14.98 -0.80 14.51
C SER A 450 -14.01 -0.66 15.69
N PHE A 451 -14.51 -0.66 16.94
CA PHE A 451 -13.71 -0.83 18.14
C PHE A 451 -14.41 -1.71 19.18
N GLN A 452 -14.07 -3.00 19.19
CA GLN A 452 -14.72 -4.05 20.00
C GLN A 452 -13.72 -4.81 20.86
N SER A 453 -13.03 -4.08 21.72
CA SER A 453 -12.02 -4.68 22.60
C SER A 453 -12.63 -5.68 23.60
N ALA A 454 -11.89 -6.74 23.96
CA ALA A 454 -12.34 -7.78 24.89
C ALA A 454 -11.18 -8.35 25.72
N GLY A 455 -11.45 -9.37 26.55
CA GLY A 455 -10.44 -10.15 27.26
C GLY A 455 -9.60 -9.30 28.22
N SER A 456 -8.28 -9.25 28.00
CA SER A 456 -7.36 -8.42 28.79
C SER A 456 -6.97 -7.12 28.09
N HIS A 457 -7.54 -6.82 26.92
CA HIS A 457 -7.21 -5.61 26.16
C HIS A 457 -7.46 -4.35 26.99
N LYS A 458 -6.53 -3.40 26.92
CA LYS A 458 -6.56 -2.13 27.66
C LYS A 458 -6.26 -0.94 26.76
N VAL A 459 -7.07 0.12 26.88
CA VAL A 459 -6.74 1.44 26.33
C VAL A 459 -6.21 2.34 27.44
N VAL A 460 -5.14 3.08 27.15
CA VAL A 460 -4.54 4.05 28.07
C VAL A 460 -4.57 5.43 27.41
N LEU A 461 -5.27 6.37 28.01
CA LEU A 461 -5.27 7.78 27.63
C LEU A 461 -4.27 8.52 28.50
N ASN A 462 -3.11 8.86 27.94
CA ASN A 462 -1.97 9.41 28.67
C ASN A 462 -1.33 10.62 27.98
N GLY A 463 -2.16 11.40 27.26
CA GLY A 463 -1.77 12.64 26.61
C GLY A 463 -1.36 13.73 27.61
N SER A 464 -0.48 14.64 27.21
CA SER A 464 -0.08 15.81 28.01
C SER A 464 -0.97 17.04 27.80
N SER A 465 -2.00 16.91 26.96
CA SER A 465 -2.99 17.94 26.64
C SER A 465 -4.39 17.35 26.78
N PRO A 466 -5.45 18.17 26.89
CA PRO A 466 -6.81 17.65 26.99
C PRO A 466 -7.11 16.65 25.86
N GLN A 467 -7.65 15.49 26.22
CA GLN A 467 -8.07 14.45 25.27
C GLN A 467 -9.59 14.40 25.21
N ASN A 468 -10.12 14.17 24.01
CA ASN A 468 -11.52 13.85 23.78
C ASN A 468 -11.67 12.37 23.41
N VAL A 469 -12.78 11.79 23.86
CA VAL A 469 -13.20 10.44 23.51
C VAL A 469 -14.57 10.51 22.84
N HIS A 470 -14.65 9.92 21.65
CA HIS A 470 -15.84 9.92 20.81
C HIS A 470 -16.21 8.49 20.36
N PHE A 471 -17.51 8.19 20.38
CA PHE A 471 -18.11 7.00 19.80
C PHE A 471 -19.40 7.38 19.06
N ASP A 472 -19.51 6.97 17.80
CA ASP A 472 -20.77 7.10 17.07
C ASP A 472 -21.78 6.00 17.43
N SER A 473 -21.29 4.80 17.74
CA SER A 473 -22.13 3.62 17.96
C SER A 473 -21.85 2.92 19.31
N PRO A 474 -22.03 3.63 20.44
CA PRO A 474 -21.77 3.10 21.78
C PRO A 474 -22.90 2.17 22.28
N SER A 475 -22.56 0.91 22.57
CA SER A 475 -23.42 -0.05 23.30
C SER A 475 -22.60 -1.27 23.70
N ASN A 476 -23.03 -2.02 24.71
CA ASN A 476 -22.44 -3.30 25.11
C ASN A 476 -22.93 -4.51 24.28
N GLY A 477 -23.73 -4.29 23.23
CA GLY A 477 -24.19 -5.33 22.32
C GLY A 477 -23.10 -5.84 21.37
N SER A 478 -23.29 -7.04 20.80
CA SER A 478 -22.27 -7.78 20.04
C SER A 478 -21.78 -7.12 18.74
N ILE A 479 -22.46 -6.09 18.24
CA ILE A 479 -22.10 -5.40 16.99
C ILE A 479 -21.66 -3.95 17.20
N TYR A 480 -21.65 -3.46 18.45
CA TYR A 480 -21.38 -2.07 18.80
C TYR A 480 -19.98 -1.87 19.36
N SER A 481 -19.57 -0.61 19.49
CA SER A 481 -18.22 -0.27 19.94
C SER A 481 -18.17 0.11 21.42
N TYR A 482 -17.11 -0.31 22.10
CA TYR A 482 -16.91 -0.13 23.54
C TYR A 482 -15.45 -0.37 23.95
N PHE A 483 -15.08 0.11 25.14
CA PHE A 483 -13.85 -0.30 25.80
C PHE A 483 -14.08 -1.57 26.60
N ASN A 484 -13.05 -2.41 26.67
CA ASN A 484 -12.96 -3.46 27.67
C ASN A 484 -12.35 -2.87 28.95
N ASN A 485 -11.03 -2.69 29.02
CA ASN A 485 -10.41 -1.94 30.11
C ASN A 485 -9.97 -0.56 29.64
N LEU A 486 -10.21 0.46 30.46
CA LEU A 486 -9.78 1.83 30.21
C LEU A 486 -8.97 2.36 31.39
N GLU A 487 -7.81 2.93 31.09
CA GLU A 487 -6.97 3.64 32.03
C GLU A 487 -6.82 5.09 31.59
N ILE A 488 -7.09 6.01 32.50
CA ILE A 488 -6.94 7.45 32.32
C ILE A 488 -5.79 7.90 33.21
N SER A 489 -4.73 8.40 32.58
CA SER A 489 -3.50 8.88 33.22
C SER A 489 -3.03 10.21 32.61
N ASN A 490 -3.93 10.92 31.93
CA ASN A 490 -3.68 12.21 31.29
C ASN A 490 -3.73 13.33 32.32
N PRO A 491 -2.61 13.95 32.71
CA PRO A 491 -2.50 14.91 33.83
C PRO A 491 -3.35 16.19 33.72
N THR A 492 -4.17 16.33 32.67
CA THR A 492 -5.03 17.49 32.43
C THR A 492 -6.51 17.09 32.52
N SER A 493 -7.15 16.74 31.41
CA SER A 493 -8.55 16.34 31.39
C SER A 493 -8.86 15.40 30.24
N VAL A 494 -9.82 14.50 30.47
CA VAL A 494 -10.43 13.67 29.44
C VAL A 494 -11.93 13.99 29.39
N ALA A 495 -12.40 14.38 28.21
CA ALA A 495 -13.82 14.64 27.97
C ALA A 495 -14.45 13.56 27.10
N PHE A 496 -15.62 13.07 27.51
CA PHE A 496 -16.49 12.25 26.66
C PHE A 496 -17.58 13.13 26.06
N ASP A 497 -17.78 13.06 24.75
CA ASP A 497 -18.80 13.83 24.04
C ASP A 497 -20.09 13.04 23.72
N ASN A 498 -20.03 11.72 23.80
CA ASN A 498 -21.17 10.82 23.65
C ASN A 498 -21.19 9.76 24.76
N THR A 499 -22.32 9.04 24.85
CA THR A 499 -22.46 7.86 25.71
C THR A 499 -21.30 6.91 25.46
N THR A 500 -20.73 6.34 26.53
CA THR A 500 -19.58 5.44 26.42
C THR A 500 -19.75 4.22 27.33
N PHE A 501 -19.32 3.06 26.87
CA PHE A 501 -19.38 1.79 27.60
C PHE A 501 -17.98 1.25 27.90
N ILE A 502 -17.81 0.78 29.13
CA ILE A 502 -16.60 0.10 29.60
C ILE A 502 -17.04 -1.25 30.18
N ASN A 503 -16.81 -2.34 29.46
CA ASN A 503 -17.23 -3.69 29.86
C ASN A 503 -16.36 -4.29 30.98
N GLY A 504 -15.12 -3.83 31.10
CA GLY A 504 -14.18 -4.20 32.14
C GLY A 504 -13.95 -3.04 33.10
N ASN A 505 -12.70 -2.83 33.51
CA ASN A 505 -12.37 -1.90 34.58
C ASN A 505 -12.07 -0.49 34.04
N LEU A 506 -12.49 0.53 34.80
CA LEU A 506 -12.02 1.92 34.64
C LEU A 506 -11.06 2.27 35.77
N THR A 507 -9.85 2.69 35.42
CA THR A 507 -8.89 3.28 36.36
C THR A 507 -8.60 4.74 35.99
N VAL A 508 -8.65 5.65 36.96
CA VAL A 508 -8.29 7.07 36.79
C VAL A 508 -7.17 7.42 37.76
N SER A 509 -5.94 7.54 37.25
CA SER A 509 -4.72 7.54 38.07
C SER A 509 -3.98 8.88 38.17
N GLY A 510 -4.22 9.85 37.28
CA GLY A 510 -3.58 11.18 37.30
C GLY A 510 -4.39 12.27 38.04
N PRO A 511 -3.90 13.53 38.12
CA PRO A 511 -4.64 14.71 38.60
C PRO A 511 -5.82 15.14 37.69
N ASP A 512 -6.49 14.16 37.08
CA ASP A 512 -7.22 14.35 35.83
C ASP A 512 -8.69 14.67 36.11
N SER A 513 -9.29 15.53 35.28
CA SER A 513 -10.74 15.70 35.24
C SER A 513 -11.37 14.86 34.15
N LEU A 514 -12.09 13.81 34.57
CA LEU A 514 -13.01 13.07 33.73
C LEU A 514 -14.33 13.81 33.67
N LYS A 515 -14.72 14.27 32.48
CA LYS A 515 -15.90 15.14 32.32
C LYS A 515 -16.73 14.81 31.08
N GLY A 516 -17.97 15.28 31.07
CA GLY A 516 -18.87 15.11 29.92
C GLY A 516 -20.34 15.20 30.32
N ASN A 517 -21.15 15.80 29.46
CA ASN A 517 -22.60 15.82 29.65
C ASN A 517 -23.25 14.55 29.05
N ILE A 518 -22.80 13.39 29.52
CA ILE A 518 -23.09 12.07 28.93
C ILE A 518 -23.41 11.03 29.99
N THR A 519 -23.83 9.84 29.54
CA THR A 519 -23.89 8.63 30.36
C THR A 519 -22.63 7.78 30.13
N LEU A 520 -21.92 7.47 31.22
CA LEU A 520 -20.80 6.52 31.22
C LEU A 520 -21.21 5.26 31.97
N THR A 521 -21.25 4.12 31.29
CA THR A 521 -21.59 2.83 31.90
C THR A 521 -20.32 2.01 32.12
N ILE A 522 -20.13 1.53 33.36
CA ILE A 522 -18.97 0.75 33.78
C ILE A 522 -19.46 -0.58 34.35
N VAL A 523 -19.18 -1.66 33.64
CA VAL A 523 -19.59 -3.01 34.04
C VAL A 523 -18.62 -3.60 35.06
N GLY A 524 -17.31 -3.39 34.87
CA GLY A 524 -16.29 -3.77 35.84
C GLY A 524 -16.09 -2.74 36.94
N THR A 525 -14.92 -2.75 37.58
CA THR A 525 -14.66 -1.90 38.75
C THR A 525 -14.26 -0.48 38.35
N LEU A 526 -14.73 0.51 39.11
CA LEU A 526 -14.23 1.89 39.06
C LEU A 526 -13.17 2.10 40.16
N THR A 527 -11.95 2.49 39.79
CA THR A 527 -10.89 2.86 40.74
C THR A 527 -10.30 4.22 40.41
N THR A 528 -10.13 5.09 41.40
CA THR A 528 -9.56 6.43 41.19
C THR A 528 -8.50 6.80 42.23
N SER A 529 -7.51 7.60 41.81
CA SER A 529 -6.42 8.14 42.66
C SER A 529 -6.82 9.44 43.35
N PRO A 530 -6.30 9.78 44.55
CA PRO A 530 -6.72 10.95 45.34
C PRO A 530 -6.76 12.31 44.63
N ALA A 531 -5.95 12.51 43.59
CA ALA A 531 -5.91 13.76 42.82
C ALA A 531 -6.93 13.82 41.67
N SER A 532 -7.61 12.72 41.37
CA SER A 532 -8.57 12.62 40.28
C SER A 532 -9.88 13.37 40.57
N SER A 533 -10.59 13.74 39.51
CA SER A 533 -11.93 14.30 39.58
C SER A 533 -12.86 13.71 38.52
N ILE A 534 -14.08 13.34 38.92
CA ILE A 534 -15.13 12.86 38.02
C ILE A 534 -16.33 13.80 38.08
N THR A 535 -16.64 14.43 36.94
CA THR A 535 -17.74 15.38 36.74
C THR A 535 -18.53 15.04 35.48
N LEU A 536 -19.38 14.02 35.58
CA LEU A 536 -20.21 13.52 34.48
C LEU A 536 -21.69 13.87 34.67
N ASN A 537 -22.50 13.81 33.62
CA ASN A 537 -23.94 13.91 33.80
C ASN A 537 -24.50 12.66 34.49
N THR A 538 -24.24 11.48 33.93
CA THR A 538 -24.64 10.21 34.52
C THR A 538 -23.48 9.24 34.53
N ILE A 539 -23.30 8.54 35.65
CA ILE A 539 -22.41 7.39 35.75
C ILE A 539 -23.21 6.17 36.21
N GLU A 540 -23.13 5.08 35.47
CA GLU A 540 -23.78 3.81 35.77
C GLU A 540 -22.72 2.78 36.15
N LEU A 541 -22.93 2.13 37.29
CA LEU A 541 -21.99 1.17 37.87
C LEU A 541 -22.69 -0.18 38.05
N ASP A 542 -22.12 -1.25 37.48
CA ASP A 542 -22.63 -2.62 37.65
C ASP A 542 -21.77 -3.47 38.61
N SER A 543 -20.58 -2.98 38.96
CA SER A 543 -19.68 -3.60 39.95
C SER A 543 -19.22 -2.61 41.04
N SER A 544 -18.15 -2.94 41.78
CA SER A 544 -17.65 -2.15 42.90
C SER A 544 -16.96 -0.86 42.47
N MET A 545 -16.99 0.14 43.34
CA MET A 545 -16.21 1.38 43.21
C MET A 545 -15.23 1.55 44.37
N SER A 546 -14.07 2.12 44.07
CA SER A 546 -13.04 2.57 45.02
C SER A 546 -12.54 3.93 44.57
N VAL A 547 -13.25 4.99 44.98
CA VAL A 547 -13.01 6.35 44.53
C VAL A 547 -12.18 7.10 45.57
N SER A 548 -10.98 7.51 45.19
CA SER A 548 -10.21 8.51 45.92
C SER A 548 -10.18 9.79 45.07
N GLY A 549 -10.53 10.94 45.62
CA GLY A 549 -10.61 12.21 44.87
C GLY A 549 -12.02 12.79 44.79
N SER A 550 -12.22 13.74 43.88
CA SER A 550 -13.52 14.42 43.72
C SER A 550 -14.47 13.57 42.88
N PHE A 551 -15.70 13.39 43.37
CA PHE A 551 -16.74 12.64 42.68
C PHE A 551 -18.04 13.42 42.75
N THR A 552 -18.39 14.06 41.65
CA THR A 552 -19.55 14.96 41.54
C THR A 552 -20.32 14.75 40.24
N PRO A 553 -20.70 13.51 39.88
CA PRO A 553 -21.64 13.30 38.79
C PRO A 553 -23.02 13.85 39.17
N ALA A 554 -23.79 14.28 38.17
CA ALA A 554 -25.16 14.73 38.36
C ALA A 554 -26.06 13.60 38.87
N THR A 555 -25.99 12.42 38.23
CA THR A 555 -26.69 11.20 38.64
C THR A 555 -25.70 10.03 38.75
N THR A 556 -25.78 9.27 39.84
CA THR A 556 -25.08 7.98 39.98
C THR A 556 -26.10 6.84 40.02
N ILE A 557 -25.93 5.85 39.16
CA ILE A 557 -26.82 4.68 39.06
C ILE A 557 -26.07 3.42 39.51
N PHE A 558 -26.66 2.69 40.45
CA PHE A 558 -26.16 1.40 40.96
C PHE A 558 -27.04 0.27 40.45
N ASN A 559 -26.54 -0.51 39.49
CA ASN A 559 -27.26 -1.63 38.87
C ASN A 559 -26.86 -3.00 39.45
N GLY A 560 -25.69 -3.10 40.08
CA GLY A 560 -25.14 -4.36 40.55
C GLY A 560 -25.85 -4.91 41.79
N ASN A 561 -25.44 -6.12 42.18
CA ASN A 561 -25.97 -6.80 43.36
C ASN A 561 -25.00 -6.66 44.54
N ASN A 562 -25.52 -6.31 45.72
CA ASN A 562 -24.74 -6.02 46.93
C ASN A 562 -23.64 -4.96 46.72
N GLN A 563 -23.89 -3.98 45.85
CA GLN A 563 -22.94 -2.89 45.60
C GLN A 563 -22.82 -1.97 46.81
N ILE A 564 -21.60 -1.52 47.10
CA ILE A 564 -21.38 -0.56 48.19
C ILE A 564 -21.48 0.86 47.63
N ILE A 565 -22.39 1.65 48.19
CA ILE A 565 -22.40 3.11 48.02
C ILE A 565 -21.31 3.67 48.94
N GLN A 566 -20.21 4.13 48.34
CA GLN A 566 -19.03 4.57 49.07
C GLN A 566 -19.28 5.90 49.79
N ALA A 567 -19.02 5.95 51.10
CA ALA A 567 -19.18 7.17 51.88
C ALA A 567 -18.15 8.25 51.51
N GLY A 568 -18.46 9.50 51.85
CA GLY A 568 -17.55 10.64 51.68
C GLY A 568 -17.48 11.22 50.26
N LEU A 569 -18.37 10.79 49.36
CA LEU A 569 -18.44 11.28 47.98
C LEU A 569 -19.57 12.32 47.80
N GLY A 570 -19.46 13.18 46.78
CA GLY A 570 -20.40 14.25 46.47
C GLY A 570 -21.61 13.80 45.65
N TYR A 571 -22.41 12.88 46.20
CA TYR A 571 -23.62 12.41 45.52
C TYR A 571 -24.70 13.49 45.43
N ARG A 572 -25.17 13.80 44.21
CA ARG A 572 -26.36 14.63 43.99
C ARG A 572 -27.61 13.78 43.83
N ASP A 573 -27.80 13.16 42.67
CA ASP A 573 -28.89 12.21 42.44
C ASP A 573 -28.35 10.78 42.47
N VAL A 574 -29.03 9.88 43.19
CA VAL A 574 -28.68 8.46 43.32
C VAL A 574 -29.89 7.62 42.95
N LEU A 575 -29.71 6.74 41.96
CA LEU A 575 -30.68 5.73 41.55
C LEU A 575 -30.11 4.34 41.81
N VAL A 576 -30.87 3.48 42.48
CA VAL A 576 -30.51 2.09 42.71
C VAL A 576 -31.50 1.20 41.96
N ASN A 577 -31.02 0.54 40.90
CA ASN A 577 -31.79 -0.44 40.13
C ASN A 577 -31.56 -1.88 40.63
N GLY A 578 -30.35 -2.15 41.15
CA GLY A 578 -29.96 -3.43 41.73
C GLY A 578 -30.17 -3.49 43.24
N HIS A 579 -29.21 -4.03 43.98
CA HIS A 579 -29.18 -4.02 45.44
C HIS A 579 -27.93 -3.30 45.90
N ALA A 580 -28.09 -2.15 46.55
CA ALA A 580 -26.98 -1.34 47.03
C ALA A 580 -27.08 -1.07 48.53
N LEU A 581 -25.94 -1.08 49.20
CA LEU A 581 -25.80 -0.88 50.64
C LEU A 581 -24.85 0.28 50.96
N PHE A 582 -25.18 1.09 51.95
CA PHE A 582 -24.30 2.20 52.34
C PHE A 582 -23.05 1.70 53.09
N GLY A 583 -21.87 2.09 52.62
CA GLY A 583 -20.59 1.75 53.25
C GLY A 583 -20.22 2.62 54.46
N GLY A 584 -20.93 3.72 54.67
CA GLY A 584 -20.71 4.67 55.76
C GLY A 584 -21.73 5.81 55.74
N ALA A 585 -21.60 6.76 56.67
CA ALA A 585 -22.46 7.94 56.70
C ALA A 585 -22.36 8.74 55.37
N THR A 586 -23.50 9.03 54.75
CA THR A 586 -23.56 9.59 53.39
C THR A 586 -24.61 10.69 53.29
N THR A 587 -24.28 11.74 52.53
CA THR A 587 -25.22 12.80 52.16
C THR A 587 -25.51 12.72 50.67
N VAL A 588 -26.79 12.72 50.32
CA VAL A 588 -27.29 12.83 48.94
C VAL A 588 -27.93 14.21 48.83
N SER A 589 -27.38 15.09 48.00
CA SER A 589 -27.81 16.49 47.93
C SER A 589 -29.01 16.72 47.01
N GLY A 590 -29.49 15.68 46.34
CA GLY A 590 -30.68 15.66 45.50
C GLY A 590 -31.52 14.42 45.80
N ASN A 591 -31.93 13.67 44.77
CA ASN A 591 -32.86 12.55 44.93
C ASN A 591 -32.15 11.23 45.28
N LEU A 592 -32.73 10.45 46.19
CA LEU A 592 -32.35 9.06 46.44
C LEU A 592 -33.53 8.14 46.08
N THR A 593 -33.38 7.37 45.00
CA THR A 593 -34.49 6.59 44.41
C THR A 593 -34.11 5.11 44.30
N ALA A 594 -35.05 4.23 44.70
CA ALA A 594 -34.99 2.82 44.36
C ALA A 594 -35.87 2.59 43.12
N GLY A 595 -35.28 2.17 42.00
CA GLY A 595 -35.93 2.13 40.69
C GLY A 595 -35.67 0.85 39.91
N GLY A 596 -35.85 0.91 38.58
CA GLY A 596 -35.64 -0.23 37.68
C GLY A 596 -36.82 -1.20 37.60
N SER A 597 -36.80 -2.09 36.60
CA SER A 597 -37.82 -3.11 36.36
C SER A 597 -37.89 -4.17 37.45
N THR A 598 -36.79 -4.36 38.19
CA THR A 598 -36.65 -5.32 39.29
C THR A 598 -37.01 -4.75 40.66
N ARG A 599 -37.36 -3.46 40.75
CA ARG A 599 -37.55 -2.70 42.00
C ARG A 599 -36.31 -2.79 42.89
N GLY A 600 -35.33 -1.92 42.62
CA GLY A 600 -34.06 -1.88 43.33
C GLY A 600 -34.23 -1.76 44.84
N VAL A 601 -33.22 -2.24 45.57
CA VAL A 601 -33.21 -2.31 47.03
C VAL A 601 -32.09 -1.43 47.56
N ILE A 602 -32.45 -0.51 48.45
CA ILE A 602 -31.51 0.36 49.17
C ILE A 602 -31.41 -0.16 50.61
N ASP A 603 -30.25 -0.72 50.97
CA ASP A 603 -29.94 -1.13 52.33
C ASP A 603 -29.14 -0.04 53.06
N LEU A 604 -29.72 0.51 54.12
CA LEU A 604 -29.05 1.50 54.96
C LEU A 604 -27.82 0.91 55.68
N ASN A 605 -27.74 -0.41 55.86
CA ASN A 605 -26.60 -1.11 56.45
C ASN A 605 -26.14 -0.51 57.80
N GLY A 606 -27.12 -0.04 58.60
CA GLY A 606 -26.88 0.61 59.89
C GLY A 606 -26.26 2.01 59.82
N GLN A 607 -26.11 2.60 58.64
CA GLN A 607 -25.53 3.92 58.43
C GLN A 607 -26.57 5.05 58.49
N SER A 608 -26.11 6.26 58.84
CA SER A 608 -26.91 7.49 58.69
C SER A 608 -26.86 7.99 57.26
N VAL A 609 -28.03 8.19 56.65
CA VAL A 609 -28.15 8.76 55.30
C VAL A 609 -28.97 10.04 55.39
N THR A 610 -28.40 11.14 54.92
CA THR A 610 -29.08 12.44 54.81
C THR A 610 -29.45 12.67 53.35
N VAL A 611 -30.72 12.95 53.09
CA VAL A 611 -31.18 13.34 51.75
C VAL A 611 -31.67 14.79 51.84
N ASN A 612 -31.02 15.68 51.11
CA ASN A 612 -31.43 17.07 50.98
C ASN A 612 -32.17 17.18 49.65
N THR A 613 -33.49 17.32 49.68
CA THR A 613 -34.26 17.57 48.46
C THR A 613 -34.50 19.06 48.33
N ASP A 614 -34.20 19.64 47.16
CA ASP A 614 -34.72 20.96 46.81
C ASP A 614 -36.23 20.82 46.58
N HIS A 615 -37.04 21.17 47.58
CA HIS A 615 -38.48 21.23 47.43
C HIS A 615 -38.85 22.65 46.97
N GLU A 616 -39.09 22.86 45.66
CA GLU A 616 -39.79 24.07 45.23
C GLU A 616 -41.29 23.90 45.51
N GLU A 617 -41.84 24.71 46.40
CA GLU A 617 -43.29 24.82 46.56
C GLU A 617 -43.89 25.62 45.38
N PRO A 618 -45.08 25.26 44.85
CA PRO A 618 -45.65 25.87 43.63
C PRO A 618 -46.01 27.36 43.70
N ASN A 619 -45.75 28.03 44.83
CA ASN A 619 -46.36 29.33 45.16
C ASN A 619 -45.36 30.46 45.44
N GLY A 620 -44.09 30.35 45.03
CA GLY A 620 -43.15 31.48 45.06
C GLY A 620 -42.77 31.99 46.46
N ARG A 621 -42.84 31.14 47.49
CA ARG A 621 -42.19 31.41 48.80
C ARG A 621 -40.81 30.78 48.84
N ALA A 622 -39.91 31.39 49.63
CA ALA A 622 -38.50 31.05 49.74
C ALA A 622 -38.28 29.53 49.95
N PRO A 623 -37.22 28.93 49.36
CA PRO A 623 -36.95 27.50 49.45
C PRO A 623 -36.76 27.08 50.91
N CYS A 624 -37.55 26.11 51.36
CA CYS A 624 -37.30 25.39 52.60
C CYS A 624 -36.40 24.20 52.27
N VAL A 625 -35.17 24.19 52.78
CA VAL A 625 -34.32 22.99 52.74
C VAL A 625 -34.92 21.94 53.67
N GLY A 626 -35.64 20.97 53.12
CA GLY A 626 -36.12 19.82 53.86
C GLY A 626 -35.00 18.81 54.05
N GLN A 627 -34.42 18.74 55.24
CA GLN A 627 -33.43 17.72 55.59
C GLN A 627 -34.15 16.49 56.16
N ARG A 628 -34.06 15.32 55.49
CA ARG A 628 -34.62 14.06 56.00
C ARG A 628 -33.51 13.08 56.33
N GLU A 629 -33.35 12.77 57.61
CA GLU A 629 -32.41 11.74 58.07
C GLU A 629 -33.09 10.37 58.10
N LEU A 630 -32.58 9.42 57.32
CA LEU A 630 -33.06 8.04 57.32
C LEU A 630 -32.22 7.23 58.32
N ARG A 631 -32.86 6.73 59.39
CA ARG A 631 -32.25 5.81 60.36
C ARG A 631 -33.07 4.54 60.49
N ARG A 632 -32.41 3.39 60.61
CA ARG A 632 -33.08 2.14 61.00
C ARG A 632 -33.50 2.26 62.47
N LYS A 633 -34.80 2.34 62.75
CA LYS A 633 -35.31 2.39 64.13
C LYS A 633 -34.95 1.09 64.86
N PRO A 634 -34.30 1.14 66.04
CA PRO A 634 -34.17 -0.04 66.89
C PRO A 634 -35.55 -0.42 67.43
N HIS A 635 -35.87 -1.72 67.44
CA HIS A 635 -37.08 -2.24 68.08
C HIS A 635 -37.08 -1.89 69.58
N ARG A 636 -37.92 -0.93 70.02
CA ARG A 636 -38.69 -0.95 71.28
C ARG A 636 -39.62 0.28 71.44
N HIS A 637 -40.59 0.10 72.34
CA HIS A 637 -41.87 0.79 72.56
C HIS A 637 -41.90 2.32 72.86
N ALA A 638 -42.98 2.94 72.36
CA ALA A 638 -43.79 4.07 72.88
C ALA A 638 -43.14 5.49 73.03
N PRO A 639 -43.95 6.58 72.90
CA PRO A 639 -43.48 7.86 72.39
C PRO A 639 -43.16 8.86 73.51
N ASP A 640 -42.18 9.73 73.25
CA ASP A 640 -42.13 11.03 73.91
C ASP A 640 -41.98 12.13 72.85
N GLY A 641 -42.84 13.14 72.97
CA GLY A 641 -43.08 14.14 71.96
C GLY A 641 -42.03 15.24 71.97
N ARG A 642 -41.56 15.62 70.78
CA ARG A 642 -41.13 17.00 70.50
C ARG A 642 -41.60 17.39 69.11
N ASN A 643 -42.20 18.57 69.06
CA ASN A 643 -42.79 19.22 67.89
C ASN A 643 -41.72 19.52 66.84
N ASP A 644 -41.90 19.01 65.63
CA ASP A 644 -41.40 19.65 64.40
C ASP A 644 -42.61 20.08 63.58
N LEU A 645 -42.84 21.38 63.55
CA LEU A 645 -43.85 22.06 62.74
C LEU A 645 -43.34 22.13 61.30
N CYS A 646 -43.53 21.06 60.53
CA CYS A 646 -43.68 21.04 59.07
C CYS A 646 -43.81 19.57 58.62
N GLY A 647 -45.03 19.03 58.63
CA GLY A 647 -45.25 17.63 58.28
C GLY A 647 -46.72 17.29 58.14
N ARG A 648 -47.30 17.60 56.99
CA ARG A 648 -48.52 16.95 56.49
C ARG A 648 -48.36 16.70 55.01
N ASP A 649 -47.87 15.51 54.69
CA ASP A 649 -48.46 14.57 53.73
C ASP A 649 -47.40 13.55 53.29
N PHE A 650 -47.46 12.35 53.87
CA PHE A 650 -47.22 11.11 53.13
C PHE A 650 -47.86 9.97 53.92
N GLN A 651 -48.86 9.32 53.32
CA GLN A 651 -49.50 8.14 53.88
C GLN A 651 -48.53 6.95 53.88
N ASP A 652 -48.35 6.37 55.06
CA ASP A 652 -47.80 5.02 55.25
C ASP A 652 -48.73 4.00 54.56
N ARG A 653 -48.29 3.39 53.46
CA ARG A 653 -48.85 2.09 53.04
C ARG A 653 -48.04 0.97 53.68
N LYS A 654 -48.45 0.63 54.89
CA LYS A 654 -47.97 -0.52 55.67
C LYS A 654 -49.02 -1.63 55.54
N GLU A 655 -48.87 -2.53 54.57
CA GLU A 655 -49.73 -3.71 54.49
C GLU A 655 -49.21 -4.79 55.46
N LEU A 656 -49.94 -4.94 56.56
CA LEU A 656 -49.87 -6.05 57.49
C LEU A 656 -50.57 -7.26 56.86
N TYR A 657 -49.86 -8.39 56.80
CA TYR A 657 -50.47 -9.71 56.59
C TYR A 657 -51.50 -9.99 57.69
N GLY A 658 -52.76 -10.18 57.29
CA GLY A 658 -53.83 -10.69 58.12
C GLY A 658 -54.57 -11.79 57.36
N ASN A 659 -54.42 -13.04 57.82
CA ASN A 659 -55.18 -14.19 57.37
C ASN A 659 -56.69 -13.97 57.58
N GLY A 660 -57.50 -14.27 56.56
CA GLY A 660 -58.96 -14.25 56.69
C GLY A 660 -59.70 -14.64 55.41
N HIS A 661 -60.00 -15.94 55.29
CA HIS A 661 -61.13 -16.57 54.59
C HIS A 661 -61.89 -15.82 53.48
N THR A 662 -61.90 -16.42 52.30
CA THR A 662 -62.95 -16.30 51.28
C THR A 662 -64.15 -17.20 51.61
N PRO A 663 -65.38 -16.77 51.26
CA PRO A 663 -66.23 -17.69 50.49
C PRO A 663 -67.02 -17.01 49.35
N GLY A 664 -67.09 -17.71 48.21
CA GLY A 664 -68.18 -17.70 47.22
C GLY A 664 -68.36 -16.41 46.41
N GLY A 665 -68.48 -16.40 45.10
CA GLY A 665 -68.98 -17.44 44.20
C GLY A 665 -69.91 -16.76 43.19
N LEU A 666 -69.47 -16.75 41.93
CA LEU A 666 -70.19 -16.79 40.64
C LEU A 666 -69.42 -16.00 39.58
#